data_AF-A0A0D8HLS9-F1
#
_entry.id   AF-A0A0D8HLS9-F1
#
_cell.length_a   1.000
_cell.length_b   1.000
_cell.length_c   1.000
_cell.angle_alpha   90.00
_cell.angle_beta   90.00
_cell.angle_gamma   90.00
#
_symmetry.space_group_name_H-M   'P 1'
#
loop_
_entity.id
_entity.type
_entity.pdbx_description
1 polymer ?
#
loop_
_entity_poly.entity_id
_entity_poly.type
_entity_poly.pdbx_seq_one_letter_code
_entity_poly.pdbx_strand_id
1 'polypeptide(L)'
;MRKRREQIELLPGMPAPFKLTKTMVNGEMVVSWGPRAVFVYDPADLGMRNLAIVALTSAGASGLEVAALFELRPEYISRLRGRASKGGSAALVPPMGRPRLLSDEAIAQAYAMADANRPGTEIAAAISVSTATVSRLLARRVRPESEQLRLSVIDGVEKPDQANIEVESAIVKPDLGNSSDTDNLVVTRISDGIRQSAYAGAMLLHGFFDRVGASAVFGVLPSGRARRYDVSATLLVATFGFALGASSLEGTKHLLDTDAGALVGLERFPHLRTLRPRLAGLADEIDPLRVQVALAKAMLEADDSAPEVFFVDDHFVAYTGSAPLAKGWNTRRRRGEPGRNDTLIVDENWRAICFSSGAPSSLSKTMWGPLEQLRVICGDRPVMVGFDRGGAYPKVFAELNKAGFDWVTYRRAPLEVPSVLPKHSWVTIDGYRHYIQVASETLHLEDVGALRQISIYEDGQVALQILTSDLVSSAARLAHTLRSRWRIENSFKYLQDHHGIGWLCDYRMDRRPNVAKVTNPMRTQAHNALKSAELAVAELERSIGRNATTQTADIKEKNNTLDSLSRQLEVARVVFEEARVALKAIPAKIPATDIDPNATRAWPVTNRRALQMVCRLLAYNAELDLARTLNNYLCDLNEYRSITRNLLHQPGEIRYSPRAITVTIRQPDAPRINRALSLLIEQLNANPPRLSGDNRPITYQIEPKS
;
A
#
# COMPACT_ATOMS: atom_id res chain seq x y z
N MET A 1 16.25 9.05 12.38
CA MET A 1 16.84 8.39 13.56
C MET A 1 18.05 7.57 13.11
N ARG A 2 19.22 8.20 13.23
CA ARG A 2 20.55 7.62 13.02
C ARG A 2 21.22 7.79 14.39
N LYS A 3 21.89 6.75 14.90
CA LYS A 3 22.48 6.55 16.25
C LYS A 3 21.58 5.79 17.25
N ARG A 4 21.73 4.47 17.27
CA ARG A 4 21.97 3.60 18.44
C ARG A 4 22.06 2.15 17.96
N ARG A 5 23.28 1.77 17.58
CA ARG A 5 23.75 0.38 17.52
C ARG A 5 25.23 0.42 17.89
N GLU A 6 25.51 0.95 19.08
CA GLU A 6 26.80 0.78 19.73
C GLU A 6 26.51 0.35 21.17
N GLN A 7 27.16 -0.76 21.52
CA GLN A 7 27.25 -1.43 22.82
C GLN A 7 25.97 -2.07 23.38
N ILE A 8 25.78 -3.34 23.01
CA ILE A 8 25.24 -4.34 23.94
C ILE A 8 26.38 -4.60 24.94
N GLU A 9 26.24 -4.12 26.18
CA GLU A 9 27.09 -4.60 27.26
C GLU A 9 26.79 -6.08 27.50
N LEU A 10 27.80 -6.92 27.30
CA LEU A 10 27.75 -8.35 27.58
C LEU A 10 27.65 -8.55 29.10
N LEU A 11 26.59 -9.24 29.54
CA LEU A 11 26.51 -9.76 30.91
C LEU A 11 27.70 -10.70 31.18
N PRO A 12 28.32 -10.69 32.38
CA PRO A 12 29.43 -11.57 32.71
C PRO A 12 29.05 -13.04 32.51
N GLY A 13 29.76 -13.73 31.62
CA GLY A 13 29.54 -15.16 31.31
C GLY A 13 28.81 -15.47 29.98
N MET A 14 28.33 -14.47 29.24
CA MET A 14 27.82 -14.72 27.87
C MET A 14 28.98 -14.79 26.84
N PRO A 15 28.94 -15.76 25.90
CA PRO A 15 29.89 -15.76 24.79
C PRO A 15 29.68 -14.49 23.95
N ALA A 16 30.79 -13.89 23.50
CA ALA A 16 30.74 -12.69 22.67
C ALA A 16 29.82 -12.93 21.46
N PRO A 17 28.99 -11.94 21.06
CA PRO A 17 28.17 -12.09 19.87
C PRO A 17 29.09 -12.43 18.71
N PHE A 18 28.67 -13.41 17.91
CA PHE A 18 29.40 -13.78 16.71
C PHE A 18 29.60 -12.52 15.84
N LYS A 19 30.70 -12.48 15.09
CA LYS A 19 31.04 -11.38 14.19
C LYS A 19 31.27 -11.93 12.80
N LEU A 20 30.95 -11.13 11.79
CA LEU A 20 31.27 -11.47 10.41
C LEU A 20 32.75 -11.22 10.21
N THR A 21 33.46 -12.24 9.74
CA THR A 21 34.89 -12.17 9.45
C THR A 21 35.15 -12.64 8.03
N LYS A 22 36.19 -12.08 7.42
CA LYS A 22 36.67 -12.41 6.08
C LYS A 22 38.15 -12.71 6.20
N THR A 23 38.57 -13.92 5.88
CA THR A 23 39.95 -14.40 6.03
C THR A 23 40.37 -15.20 4.82
N MET A 24 41.65 -15.11 4.45
CA MET A 24 42.25 -15.97 3.44
C MET A 24 42.73 -17.26 4.10
N VAL A 25 42.29 -18.42 3.62
CA VAL A 25 42.74 -19.74 4.11
C VAL A 25 43.09 -20.59 2.89
N ASN A 26 44.34 -21.07 2.81
CA ASN A 26 44.82 -21.90 1.71
C ASN A 26 44.57 -21.34 0.29
N GLY A 27 44.59 -20.01 0.14
CA GLY A 27 44.35 -19.34 -1.15
C GLY A 27 42.88 -19.06 -1.47
N GLU A 28 41.94 -19.54 -0.64
CA GLU A 28 40.52 -19.26 -0.79
C GLU A 28 40.04 -18.16 0.18
N MET A 29 39.08 -17.37 -0.29
CA MET A 29 38.41 -16.39 0.54
C MET A 29 37.31 -17.05 1.35
N VAL A 30 37.46 -17.05 2.68
CA VAL A 30 36.48 -17.62 3.62
C VAL A 30 35.78 -16.47 4.36
N VAL A 31 34.46 -16.42 4.25
CA VAL A 31 33.60 -15.50 5.00
C VAL A 31 32.84 -16.29 6.06
N SER A 32 33.04 -15.93 7.33
CA SER A 32 32.52 -16.69 8.47
C SER A 32 31.61 -15.84 9.36
N TRP A 33 30.67 -16.50 10.02
CA TRP A 33 29.88 -15.94 11.12
C TRP A 33 30.20 -16.72 12.39
N GLY A 34 31.05 -16.14 13.24
CA GLY A 34 31.63 -16.89 14.36
C GLY A 34 32.47 -18.07 13.86
N PRO A 35 32.30 -19.30 14.40
CA PRO A 35 33.09 -20.46 14.01
C PRO A 35 32.63 -21.13 12.69
N ARG A 36 31.58 -20.61 12.03
CA ARG A 36 31.00 -21.24 10.83
C ARG A 36 31.36 -20.46 9.57
N ALA A 37 31.96 -21.14 8.60
CA ALA A 37 32.12 -20.62 7.24
C ALA A 37 30.75 -20.56 6.54
N VAL A 38 30.42 -19.40 5.96
CA VAL A 38 29.15 -19.14 5.26
C VAL A 38 29.38 -19.05 3.74
N PHE A 39 30.54 -18.53 3.32
CA PHE A 39 30.98 -18.54 1.93
C PHE A 39 32.46 -18.91 1.85
N VAL A 40 32.80 -19.73 0.86
CA VAL A 40 34.18 -20.03 0.45
C VAL A 40 34.23 -19.87 -1.07
N TYR A 41 35.16 -19.08 -1.58
CA TYR A 41 35.31 -18.84 -3.01
C TYR A 41 36.71 -18.36 -3.38
N ASP A 42 37.10 -18.54 -4.64
CA ASP A 42 38.35 -18.01 -5.19
C ASP A 42 38.34 -16.47 -5.14
N PRO A 43 39.37 -15.78 -4.61
CA PRO A 43 39.42 -14.32 -4.58
C PRO A 43 39.24 -13.63 -5.94
N ALA A 44 39.58 -14.29 -7.05
CA ALA A 44 39.39 -13.80 -8.41
C ALA A 44 37.93 -13.95 -8.92
N ASP A 45 37.11 -14.78 -8.28
CA ASP A 45 35.69 -14.94 -8.62
C ASP A 45 34.85 -13.77 -8.07
N LEU A 46 34.82 -12.70 -8.86
CA LEU A 46 34.02 -11.52 -8.57
C LEU A 46 32.51 -11.81 -8.57
N GLY A 47 32.06 -12.86 -9.27
CA GLY A 47 30.66 -13.27 -9.29
C GLY A 47 30.24 -13.84 -7.93
N MET A 48 31.01 -14.80 -7.42
CA MET A 48 30.80 -15.39 -6.09
C MET A 48 30.98 -14.36 -4.96
N ARG A 49 31.95 -13.45 -5.07
CA ARG A 49 32.08 -12.32 -4.15
C ARG A 49 30.80 -11.46 -4.10
N ASN A 50 30.27 -11.10 -5.27
CA ASN A 50 29.07 -10.27 -5.36
C ASN A 50 27.83 -11.02 -4.84
N LEU A 51 27.75 -12.33 -5.05
CA LEU A 51 26.70 -13.19 -4.52
C LEU A 51 26.75 -13.25 -2.99
N ALA A 52 27.93 -13.46 -2.40
CA ALA A 52 28.15 -13.47 -0.96
C ALA A 52 27.72 -12.13 -0.32
N ILE A 53 28.09 -11.00 -0.93
CA ILE A 53 27.66 -9.66 -0.50
C ILE A 53 26.13 -9.54 -0.45
N VAL A 54 25.45 -9.93 -1.52
CA VAL A 54 23.98 -9.81 -1.61
C VAL A 54 23.31 -10.73 -0.60
N ALA A 55 23.77 -11.98 -0.49
CA ALA A 55 23.23 -12.96 0.44
C ALA A 55 23.37 -12.53 1.91
N LEU A 56 24.53 -12.01 2.31
CA LEU A 56 24.76 -11.48 3.66
C LEU A 56 23.83 -10.31 3.98
N THR A 57 23.64 -9.39 3.04
CA THR A 57 22.70 -8.26 3.24
C THR A 57 21.23 -8.69 3.27
N SER A 58 20.86 -9.74 2.53
CA SER A 58 19.51 -10.33 2.58
C SER A 58 19.26 -11.11 3.87
N ALA A 59 20.31 -11.70 4.46
CA ALA A 59 20.27 -12.39 5.75
C ALA A 59 20.26 -11.43 6.96
N GLY A 60 20.25 -10.11 6.73
CA GLY A 60 20.08 -9.10 7.78
C GLY A 60 21.36 -8.36 8.20
N ALA A 61 22.52 -8.67 7.61
CA ALA A 61 23.74 -7.90 7.83
C ALA A 61 23.60 -6.49 7.24
N SER A 62 24.13 -5.48 7.93
CA SER A 62 23.97 -4.11 7.45
C SER A 62 24.84 -3.84 6.22
N GLY A 63 24.36 -3.02 5.28
CA GLY A 63 25.15 -2.67 4.09
C GLY A 63 26.47 -1.95 4.40
N LEU A 64 26.58 -1.30 5.57
CA LEU A 64 27.81 -0.67 6.04
C LEU A 64 28.81 -1.69 6.59
N GLU A 65 28.32 -2.67 7.34
CA GLU A 65 29.12 -3.78 7.88
C GLU A 65 29.66 -4.67 6.76
N VAL A 66 28.83 -5.02 5.79
CA VAL A 66 29.26 -5.78 4.60
C VAL A 66 30.20 -4.95 3.72
N ALA A 67 29.96 -3.65 3.57
CA ALA A 67 30.89 -2.75 2.87
C ALA A 67 32.28 -2.73 3.52
N ALA A 68 32.33 -2.60 4.85
CA ALA A 68 33.58 -2.63 5.60
C ALA A 68 34.28 -3.99 5.48
N LEU A 69 33.54 -5.10 5.62
CA LEU A 69 34.07 -6.46 5.55
C LEU A 69 34.72 -6.77 4.19
N PHE A 70 34.10 -6.32 3.10
CA PHE A 70 34.60 -6.55 1.74
C PHE A 70 35.49 -5.41 1.21
N GLU A 71 35.76 -4.38 2.01
CA GLU A 71 36.54 -3.19 1.63
C GLU A 71 35.96 -2.48 0.38
N LEU A 72 34.64 -2.40 0.32
CA LEU A 72 33.90 -1.79 -0.79
C LEU A 72 33.11 -0.58 -0.30
N ARG A 73 32.75 0.31 -1.24
CA ARG A 73 31.91 1.46 -0.91
C ARG A 73 30.45 1.02 -0.68
N PRO A 74 29.73 1.55 0.32
CA PRO A 74 28.32 1.21 0.58
C PRO A 74 27.40 1.40 -0.63
N GLU A 75 27.68 2.38 -1.49
CA GLU A 75 26.94 2.65 -2.72
C GLU A 75 27.07 1.50 -3.73
N TYR A 76 28.23 0.83 -3.75
CA TYR A 76 28.46 -0.33 -4.60
C TYR A 76 27.65 -1.54 -4.11
N ILE A 77 27.59 -1.77 -2.79
CA ILE A 77 26.72 -2.79 -2.18
C ILE A 77 25.25 -2.52 -2.54
N SER A 78 24.79 -1.27 -2.42
CA SER A 78 23.43 -0.89 -2.81
C SER A 78 23.15 -1.13 -4.30
N ARG A 79 24.14 -0.91 -5.17
CA ARG A 79 24.02 -1.16 -6.62
C ARG A 79 23.95 -2.65 -6.93
N LEU A 80 24.74 -3.49 -6.27
CA LEU A 80 24.70 -4.95 -6.42
C LEU A 80 23.34 -5.50 -5.98
N ARG A 81 22.80 -5.05 -4.84
CA ARG A 81 21.44 -5.41 -4.40
C ARG A 81 20.38 -5.01 -5.42
N GLY A 82 20.52 -3.80 -6.00
CA GLY A 82 19.63 -3.33 -7.06
C GLY A 82 19.72 -4.15 -8.36
N ARG A 83 20.91 -4.67 -8.70
CA ARG A 83 21.11 -5.57 -9.86
C ARG A 83 20.50 -6.95 -9.60
N ALA A 84 20.79 -7.55 -8.44
CA ALA A 84 20.21 -8.84 -8.05
C ALA A 84 18.67 -8.81 -8.02
N SER A 85 18.08 -7.74 -7.50
CA SER A 85 16.62 -7.58 -7.45
C SER A 85 15.97 -7.48 -8.83
N LYS A 86 16.71 -7.09 -9.87
CA LYS A 86 16.19 -6.89 -11.23
C LYS A 86 16.47 -8.05 -12.17
N GLY A 87 17.60 -8.75 -11.99
CA GLY A 87 18.07 -9.79 -12.91
C GLY A 87 18.63 -11.03 -12.23
N GLY A 88 18.31 -11.25 -10.95
CA GLY A 88 18.74 -12.42 -10.19
C GLY A 88 20.25 -12.52 -10.03
N SER A 89 20.74 -13.73 -9.75
CA SER A 89 22.17 -14.03 -9.59
C SER A 89 22.97 -13.78 -10.88
N ALA A 90 22.36 -14.00 -12.05
CA ALA A 90 22.99 -13.75 -13.36
C ALA A 90 23.45 -12.30 -13.54
N ALA A 91 22.74 -11.34 -12.96
CA ALA A 91 23.08 -9.91 -13.01
C ALA A 91 24.26 -9.50 -12.11
N LEU A 92 24.83 -10.43 -11.34
CA LEU A 92 25.97 -10.20 -10.45
C LEU A 92 27.32 -10.54 -11.08
N VAL A 93 27.31 -11.22 -12.22
CA VAL A 93 28.51 -11.55 -13.00
C VAL A 93 28.83 -10.40 -13.96
N PRO A 94 30.07 -9.87 -14.00
CA PRO A 94 30.46 -8.88 -14.99
C PRO A 94 30.31 -9.45 -16.42
N PRO A 95 29.74 -8.71 -17.39
CA PRO A 95 29.73 -9.15 -18.78
C PRO A 95 31.18 -9.22 -19.30
N MET A 96 31.63 -10.40 -19.74
CA MET A 96 32.91 -10.56 -20.41
C MET A 96 32.81 -10.07 -21.86
N GLY A 97 33.72 -9.17 -22.26
CA GLY A 97 33.90 -8.73 -23.65
C GLY A 97 34.19 -7.24 -23.79
N ARG A 98 34.99 -6.88 -24.81
CA ARG A 98 35.21 -5.49 -25.22
C ARG A 98 33.90 -4.94 -25.82
N PRO A 99 33.45 -3.72 -25.45
CA PRO A 99 32.27 -3.11 -26.05
C PRO A 99 32.44 -3.01 -27.57
N ARG A 100 31.44 -3.45 -28.34
CA ARG A 100 31.45 -3.30 -29.81
C ARG A 100 31.45 -1.81 -30.18
N LEU A 101 32.39 -1.39 -31.03
CA LEU A 101 32.29 -0.08 -31.68
C LEU A 101 31.10 -0.08 -32.64
N LEU A 102 30.43 1.07 -32.75
CA LEU A 102 29.40 1.31 -33.78
C LEU A 102 30.08 1.28 -35.16
N SER A 103 29.45 0.65 -36.14
CA SER A 103 29.89 0.70 -37.54
C SER A 103 29.59 2.06 -38.15
N ASP A 104 30.35 2.44 -39.20
CA ASP A 104 30.15 3.71 -39.91
C ASP A 104 28.75 3.78 -40.56
N GLU A 105 28.19 2.65 -41.00
CA GLU A 105 26.81 2.56 -41.51
C GLU A 105 25.77 2.89 -40.43
N ALA A 106 25.94 2.38 -39.20
CA ALA A 106 25.03 2.65 -38.09
C ALA A 106 25.11 4.13 -37.65
N ILE A 107 26.28 4.75 -37.78
CA ILE A 107 26.47 6.18 -37.53
C ILE A 107 25.77 7.01 -38.61
N ALA A 108 25.94 6.67 -39.89
CA ALA A 108 25.27 7.35 -41.00
C ALA A 108 23.75 7.24 -40.91
N GLN A 109 23.23 6.06 -40.58
CA GLN A 109 21.80 5.83 -40.39
C GLN A 109 21.23 6.65 -39.22
N ALA A 110 21.96 6.74 -38.10
CA ALA A 110 21.55 7.55 -36.96
C ALA A 110 21.51 9.05 -37.30
N TYR A 111 22.44 9.55 -38.12
CA TYR A 111 22.44 10.93 -38.58
C TYR A 111 21.30 11.23 -39.56
N ALA A 112 21.03 10.35 -40.53
CA ALA A 112 19.92 10.51 -41.45
C ALA A 112 18.56 10.57 -40.73
N MET A 113 18.37 9.70 -39.72
CA MET A 113 17.15 9.73 -38.90
C MET A 113 17.05 10.98 -38.02
N ALA A 114 18.18 11.48 -37.49
CA ALA A 114 18.21 12.72 -36.73
C ALA A 114 17.92 13.95 -37.60
N ASP A 115 18.39 13.97 -38.85
CA ASP A 115 18.10 15.05 -39.81
C ASP A 115 16.63 15.05 -40.25
N ALA A 116 15.99 13.88 -40.24
CA ALA A 116 14.54 13.73 -40.40
C ALA A 116 13.74 14.03 -39.11
N ASN A 117 14.35 14.65 -38.09
CA ASN A 117 13.74 15.00 -36.80
C ASN A 117 13.11 13.80 -36.04
N ARG A 118 13.61 12.58 -36.23
CA ARG A 118 13.17 11.42 -35.44
C ARG A 118 13.66 11.54 -33.99
N PRO A 119 12.84 11.15 -32.99
CA PRO A 119 13.24 11.20 -31.59
C PRO A 119 14.36 10.19 -31.30
N GLY A 120 15.29 10.54 -30.40
CA GLY A 120 16.45 9.70 -30.08
C GLY A 120 16.13 8.29 -29.57
N THR A 121 14.91 8.06 -29.08
CA THR A 121 14.38 6.74 -28.72
C THR A 121 14.12 5.85 -29.95
N GLU A 122 13.60 6.41 -31.03
CA GLU A 122 13.40 5.69 -32.30
C GLU A 122 14.73 5.39 -32.98
N ILE A 123 15.66 6.34 -32.96
CA ILE A 123 17.01 6.14 -33.49
C ILE A 123 17.72 5.03 -32.73
N ALA A 124 17.65 5.04 -31.39
CA ALA A 124 18.25 4.03 -30.53
C ALA A 124 17.70 2.62 -30.80
N ALA A 125 16.40 2.52 -31.04
CA ALA A 125 15.76 1.26 -31.42
C ALA A 125 16.20 0.78 -32.82
N ALA A 126 16.26 1.68 -33.80
CA ALA A 126 16.63 1.35 -35.17
C ALA A 126 18.07 0.83 -35.30
N ILE A 127 19.02 1.43 -34.57
CA ILE A 127 20.43 1.00 -34.57
C ILE A 127 20.81 0.08 -33.40
N SER A 128 19.81 -0.42 -32.65
CA SER A 128 19.97 -1.39 -31.56
C SER A 128 21.00 -1.01 -30.49
N VAL A 129 21.01 0.26 -30.05
CA VAL A 129 21.87 0.74 -28.95
C VAL A 129 21.09 1.55 -27.93
N SER A 130 21.73 1.89 -26.80
CA SER A 130 21.10 2.71 -25.78
C SER A 130 20.85 4.15 -26.28
N THR A 131 19.79 4.78 -25.78
CA THR A 131 19.49 6.21 -26.00
C THR A 131 20.64 7.12 -25.56
N ALA A 132 21.38 6.74 -24.52
CA ALA A 132 22.59 7.45 -24.06
C ALA A 132 23.76 7.32 -25.04
N THR A 133 23.81 6.27 -25.85
CA THR A 133 24.80 6.11 -26.93
C THR A 133 24.46 7.02 -28.10
N VAL A 134 23.19 7.05 -28.52
CA VAL A 134 22.69 7.97 -29.56
C VAL A 134 22.88 9.43 -29.15
N SER A 135 22.54 9.79 -27.92
CA SER A 135 22.71 11.15 -27.41
C SER A 135 24.18 11.60 -27.44
N ARG A 136 25.12 10.72 -27.07
CA ARG A 136 26.57 11.01 -27.17
C ARG A 136 27.08 11.07 -28.61
N LEU A 137 26.52 10.25 -29.51
CA LEU A 137 26.85 10.28 -30.93
C LEU A 137 26.41 11.61 -31.56
N LEU A 138 25.15 12.02 -31.35
CA LEU A 138 24.60 13.26 -31.88
C LEU A 138 25.24 14.51 -31.28
N ALA A 139 25.62 14.48 -29.99
CA ALA A 139 26.32 15.60 -29.35
C ALA A 139 27.74 15.86 -29.88
N ARG A 140 28.35 14.87 -30.57
CA ARG A 140 29.69 15.00 -31.18
C ARG A 140 29.64 15.46 -32.64
N ARG A 141 28.44 15.58 -33.22
CA ARG A 141 28.25 16.05 -34.59
C ARG A 141 28.40 17.57 -34.66
N VAL A 142 29.33 18.06 -35.47
CA VAL A 142 29.42 19.48 -35.82
C VAL A 142 28.30 19.78 -36.83
N ARG A 143 27.36 20.66 -36.48
CA ARG A 143 26.26 21.10 -37.37
C ARG A 143 26.69 22.38 -38.10
N PRO A 144 26.44 22.54 -39.41
CA PRO A 144 26.46 23.86 -40.05
C PRO A 144 25.28 24.69 -39.54
N GLU A 145 25.51 25.99 -39.30
CA GLU A 145 24.46 26.95 -38.94
C GLU A 145 23.38 27.01 -40.02
N SER A 146 22.11 26.97 -39.59
CA SER A 146 20.97 27.32 -40.43
C SER A 146 20.07 28.28 -39.67
N GLU A 147 19.68 29.32 -40.39
CA GLU A 147 19.14 30.60 -39.95
C GLU A 147 17.83 30.51 -39.17
N GLN A 148 17.72 31.38 -38.16
CA GLN A 148 16.44 31.82 -37.61
C GLN A 148 15.63 32.53 -38.70
N LEU A 149 14.45 32.00 -39.02
CA LEU A 149 13.41 32.76 -39.71
C LEU A 149 12.17 32.90 -38.82
N ARG A 150 11.78 34.17 -38.68
CA ARG A 150 10.74 34.71 -37.81
C ARG A 150 9.33 34.33 -38.28
N LEU A 151 8.42 34.21 -37.31
CA LEU A 151 6.97 34.15 -37.52
C LEU A 151 6.48 35.39 -38.30
N SER A 152 5.59 35.16 -39.26
CA SER A 152 4.61 36.15 -39.70
C SER A 152 3.23 35.49 -39.81
N VAL A 153 2.21 36.23 -39.36
CA VAL A 153 0.78 35.94 -39.45
C VAL A 153 0.25 36.67 -40.69
N ILE A 154 -0.69 36.08 -41.43
CA ILE A 154 -1.94 36.69 -41.96
C ILE A 154 -2.77 35.61 -42.70
N ASP A 155 -4.09 35.82 -42.62
CA ASP A 155 -5.25 35.04 -43.02
C ASP A 155 -5.41 34.66 -44.52
N GLY A 156 -6.19 33.58 -44.73
CA GLY A 156 -7.28 33.58 -45.73
C GLY A 156 -7.21 32.61 -46.91
N VAL A 157 -8.21 31.70 -46.97
CA VAL A 157 -8.86 31.09 -48.17
C VAL A 157 -8.01 30.03 -48.93
N GLU A 158 -8.40 28.79 -49.25
CA GLU A 158 -9.67 28.15 -49.68
C GLU A 158 -9.56 26.61 -49.54
N LYS A 159 -10.69 25.87 -49.52
CA LYS A 159 -10.74 24.39 -49.65
C LYS A 159 -10.55 23.97 -51.13
N PRO A 160 -10.05 22.75 -51.41
CA PRO A 160 -10.99 21.73 -51.89
C PRO A 160 -10.70 20.28 -51.47
N ASP A 161 -11.81 19.53 -51.50
CA ASP A 161 -12.02 18.13 -51.87
C ASP A 161 -11.46 16.93 -51.09
N GLN A 162 -12.44 16.21 -50.55
CA GLN A 162 -12.44 14.79 -50.23
C GLN A 162 -12.39 13.97 -51.52
N ALA A 163 -11.43 13.06 -51.63
CA ALA A 163 -11.50 11.91 -52.52
C ALA A 163 -11.09 10.65 -51.76
N ASN A 164 -11.98 9.66 -51.82
CA ASN A 164 -11.88 8.33 -51.24
C ASN A 164 -10.62 7.58 -51.69
N ILE A 165 -10.00 6.85 -50.76
CA ILE A 165 -9.28 5.61 -51.08
C ILE A 165 -9.78 4.54 -50.11
N GLU A 166 -10.53 3.60 -50.68
CA GLU A 166 -10.92 2.33 -50.07
C GLU A 166 -9.67 1.47 -49.83
N VAL A 167 -9.59 0.83 -48.67
CA VAL A 167 -8.70 -0.31 -48.45
C VAL A 167 -9.54 -1.44 -47.89
N GLU A 168 -9.84 -2.41 -48.75
CA GLU A 168 -10.41 -3.70 -48.40
C GLU A 168 -9.54 -4.40 -47.35
N SER A 169 -10.18 -4.83 -46.25
CA SER A 169 -9.65 -5.90 -45.41
C SER A 169 -10.75 -6.92 -45.18
N ALA A 170 -10.59 -8.08 -45.82
CA ALA A 170 -11.45 -9.23 -45.67
C ALA A 170 -11.38 -9.75 -44.23
N ILE A 171 -12.42 -9.49 -43.44
CA ILE A 171 -12.66 -10.15 -42.16
C ILE A 171 -13.64 -11.30 -42.43
N VAL A 172 -13.15 -12.53 -42.34
CA VAL A 172 -13.99 -13.71 -42.22
C VAL A 172 -14.73 -13.62 -40.88
N LYS A 173 -16.03 -13.32 -40.93
CA LYS A 173 -16.94 -13.39 -39.79
C LYS A 173 -17.22 -14.86 -39.48
N PRO A 174 -17.07 -15.32 -38.22
CA PRO A 174 -17.88 -16.45 -37.78
C PRO A 174 -19.32 -15.95 -37.61
N ASP A 175 -20.23 -16.71 -38.17
CA ASP A 175 -21.67 -16.49 -38.19
C ASP A 175 -22.23 -16.35 -36.77
N LEU A 176 -22.47 -15.11 -36.36
CA LEU A 176 -23.30 -14.78 -35.21
C LEU A 176 -24.72 -14.66 -35.75
N GLY A 177 -25.45 -15.77 -35.69
CA GLY A 177 -26.90 -15.77 -35.89
C GLY A 177 -27.53 -14.70 -35.01
N ASN A 178 -28.12 -13.70 -35.67
CA ASN A 178 -28.98 -12.72 -35.06
C ASN A 178 -30.16 -13.42 -34.39
N SER A 179 -30.21 -13.38 -33.07
CA SER A 179 -31.48 -13.37 -32.33
C SER A 179 -31.63 -12.02 -31.65
N SER A 180 -32.06 -11.01 -32.42
CA SER A 180 -32.87 -9.95 -31.86
C SER A 180 -34.16 -10.58 -31.31
N ASP A 181 -34.55 -10.17 -30.11
CA ASP A 181 -35.64 -10.68 -29.27
C ASP A 181 -35.40 -12.04 -28.59
N THR A 182 -34.91 -11.97 -27.34
CA THR A 182 -35.35 -12.85 -26.25
C THR A 182 -35.25 -12.11 -24.92
N ASP A 183 -36.43 -11.74 -24.42
CA ASP A 183 -36.92 -11.80 -23.04
C ASP A 183 -36.00 -11.64 -21.82
N ASN A 184 -36.65 -11.15 -20.77
CA ASN A 184 -36.27 -11.08 -19.36
C ASN A 184 -35.87 -12.44 -18.72
N LEU A 185 -35.06 -13.27 -19.38
CA LEU A 185 -34.55 -14.53 -18.83
C LEU A 185 -33.33 -14.25 -17.96
N VAL A 186 -33.56 -14.23 -16.65
CA VAL A 186 -32.50 -14.44 -15.64
C VAL A 186 -31.90 -15.83 -15.88
N VAL A 187 -30.58 -15.93 -15.97
CA VAL A 187 -29.87 -17.21 -16.06
C VAL A 187 -30.35 -18.08 -14.91
N THR A 188 -30.94 -19.22 -15.27
CA THR A 188 -31.42 -20.20 -14.31
C THR A 188 -30.23 -20.85 -13.61
N ARG A 189 -30.36 -21.01 -12.30
CA ARG A 189 -29.39 -21.76 -11.50
C ARG A 189 -29.34 -23.21 -11.96
N ILE A 190 -28.21 -23.87 -11.76
CA ILE A 190 -28.05 -25.30 -12.06
C ILE A 190 -29.06 -26.09 -11.20
N SER A 191 -30.06 -26.68 -11.84
CA SER A 191 -31.10 -27.45 -11.16
C SER A 191 -30.62 -28.86 -10.80
N ASP A 192 -29.91 -29.51 -11.71
CA ASP A 192 -29.44 -30.89 -11.55
C ASP A 192 -28.17 -31.15 -12.38
N GLY A 193 -27.41 -32.17 -11.99
CA GLY A 193 -26.26 -32.68 -12.72
C GLY A 193 -24.91 -32.50 -12.01
N ILE A 194 -23.90 -33.10 -12.62
CA ILE A 194 -22.53 -33.16 -12.09
C ILE A 194 -21.64 -32.14 -12.81
N ARG A 195 -20.81 -31.40 -12.08
CA ARG A 195 -19.78 -30.50 -12.63
C ARG A 195 -18.43 -30.85 -12.03
N GLN A 196 -17.45 -31.12 -12.88
CA GLN A 196 -16.06 -31.14 -12.45
C GLN A 196 -15.59 -29.69 -12.28
N SER A 197 -14.83 -29.41 -11.23
CA SER A 197 -14.31 -28.08 -10.96
C SER A 197 -12.90 -28.14 -10.43
N ALA A 198 -11.99 -27.38 -11.04
CA ALA A 198 -10.66 -27.11 -10.51
C ALA A 198 -10.68 -26.30 -9.20
N TYR A 199 -11.85 -25.82 -8.77
CA TYR A 199 -12.03 -24.93 -7.63
C TYR A 199 -13.02 -25.49 -6.59
N ALA A 200 -13.27 -26.80 -6.59
CA ALA A 200 -14.24 -27.42 -5.69
C ALA A 200 -14.01 -27.07 -4.20
N GLY A 201 -12.74 -26.96 -3.78
CA GLY A 201 -12.40 -26.53 -2.42
C GLY A 201 -12.85 -25.10 -2.07
N ALA A 202 -13.06 -24.22 -3.04
CA ALA A 202 -13.62 -22.88 -2.78
C ALA A 202 -15.08 -22.93 -2.32
N MET A 203 -15.83 -24.02 -2.55
CA MET A 203 -17.18 -24.19 -2.02
C MET A 203 -17.25 -24.15 -0.49
N LEU A 204 -16.13 -24.38 0.20
CA LEU A 204 -16.02 -24.27 1.66
C LEU A 204 -16.29 -22.84 2.17
N LEU A 205 -16.11 -21.82 1.33
CA LEU A 205 -16.36 -20.42 1.69
C LEU A 205 -17.85 -20.13 1.95
N HIS A 206 -18.78 -20.93 1.42
CA HIS A 206 -20.21 -20.79 1.71
C HIS A 206 -20.54 -20.99 3.19
N GLY A 207 -19.72 -21.75 3.94
CA GLY A 207 -19.85 -21.85 5.39
C GLY A 207 -19.81 -20.49 6.09
N PHE A 208 -18.89 -19.62 5.66
CA PHE A 208 -18.83 -18.25 6.17
C PHE A 208 -19.97 -17.39 5.65
N PHE A 209 -20.25 -17.43 4.35
CA PHE A 209 -21.28 -16.57 3.73
C PHE A 209 -22.68 -16.81 4.29
N ASP A 210 -23.03 -18.07 4.55
CA ASP A 210 -24.31 -18.46 5.14
C ASP A 210 -24.38 -18.01 6.61
N ARG A 211 -23.33 -18.28 7.40
CA ARG A 211 -23.24 -17.89 8.81
C ARG A 211 -23.39 -16.39 9.03
N VAL A 212 -22.78 -15.56 8.17
CA VAL A 212 -22.90 -14.09 8.27
C VAL A 212 -24.12 -13.53 7.56
N GLY A 213 -25.04 -14.39 7.10
CA GLY A 213 -26.30 -13.95 6.46
C GLY A 213 -26.08 -13.14 5.18
N ALA A 214 -24.99 -13.37 4.44
CA ALA A 214 -24.67 -12.60 3.22
C ALA A 214 -25.82 -12.66 2.20
N SER A 215 -26.56 -13.77 2.15
CA SER A 215 -27.74 -13.92 1.29
C SER A 215 -28.86 -12.94 1.62
N ALA A 216 -29.13 -12.70 2.90
CA ALA A 216 -30.14 -11.73 3.33
C ALA A 216 -29.72 -10.30 2.95
N VAL A 217 -28.43 -9.97 3.13
CA VAL A 217 -27.90 -8.64 2.76
C VAL A 217 -27.97 -8.42 1.25
N PHE A 218 -27.67 -9.43 0.44
CA PHE A 218 -27.76 -9.32 -1.02
C PHE A 218 -29.21 -9.32 -1.51
N GLY A 219 -30.09 -10.07 -0.86
CA GLY A 219 -31.49 -10.23 -1.25
C GLY A 219 -32.34 -8.96 -1.14
N VAL A 220 -31.94 -7.99 -0.28
CA VAL A 220 -32.64 -6.71 -0.14
C VAL A 220 -32.19 -5.64 -1.14
N LEU A 221 -31.18 -5.94 -1.96
CA LEU A 221 -30.68 -5.00 -2.97
C LEU A 221 -31.62 -4.96 -4.18
N PRO A 222 -31.79 -3.79 -4.80
CA PRO A 222 -32.66 -3.65 -5.97
C PRO A 222 -32.15 -4.59 -7.06
N SER A 223 -33.05 -5.42 -7.60
CA SER A 223 -32.70 -6.40 -8.64
C SER A 223 -32.20 -5.76 -9.96
N GLY A 224 -32.28 -4.43 -10.08
CA GLY A 224 -31.98 -3.65 -11.27
C GLY A 224 -32.97 -3.91 -12.41
N ARG A 225 -32.81 -3.24 -13.55
CA ARG A 225 -33.53 -3.63 -14.79
C ARG A 225 -33.15 -5.08 -15.12
N ALA A 226 -34.16 -5.96 -15.25
CA ALA A 226 -34.01 -7.39 -15.50
C ALA A 226 -33.05 -7.65 -16.66
N ARG A 227 -31.95 -8.30 -16.32
CA ARG A 227 -30.81 -8.47 -17.21
C ARG A 227 -30.22 -9.80 -16.72
N ARG A 228 -29.84 -10.73 -17.60
CA ARG A 228 -29.31 -12.12 -17.38
C ARG A 228 -28.80 -12.66 -16.02
N TYR A 229 -28.33 -11.88 -15.05
CA TYR A 229 -27.85 -12.39 -13.75
C TYR A 229 -28.47 -11.56 -12.63
N ASP A 230 -28.92 -12.21 -11.55
CA ASP A 230 -29.41 -11.52 -10.36
C ASP A 230 -28.28 -10.83 -9.57
N VAL A 231 -28.64 -9.97 -8.62
CA VAL A 231 -27.68 -9.18 -7.83
C VAL A 231 -26.81 -10.06 -6.95
N SER A 232 -27.42 -11.03 -6.26
CA SER A 232 -26.73 -11.97 -5.38
C SER A 232 -25.65 -12.75 -6.13
N ALA A 233 -25.99 -13.29 -7.30
CA ALA A 233 -25.06 -13.98 -8.19
C ALA A 233 -23.96 -13.03 -8.68
N THR A 234 -24.29 -11.79 -9.03
CA THR A 234 -23.30 -10.79 -9.47
C THR A 234 -22.27 -10.48 -8.38
N LEU A 235 -22.71 -10.28 -7.14
CA LEU A 235 -21.82 -10.00 -6.00
C LEU A 235 -21.02 -11.23 -5.57
N LEU A 236 -21.64 -12.42 -5.58
CA LEU A 236 -20.93 -13.68 -5.32
C LEU A 236 -19.87 -13.96 -6.39
N VAL A 237 -20.19 -13.78 -7.67
CA VAL A 237 -19.22 -13.93 -8.78
C VAL A 237 -18.01 -13.03 -8.57
N ALA A 238 -18.23 -11.76 -8.20
CA ALA A 238 -17.14 -10.84 -7.89
C ALA A 238 -16.33 -11.31 -6.67
N THR A 239 -17.01 -11.72 -5.60
CA THR A 239 -16.40 -12.19 -4.35
C THR A 239 -15.55 -13.45 -4.57
N PHE A 240 -16.08 -14.48 -5.26
CA PHE A 240 -15.34 -15.68 -5.63
C PHE A 240 -14.21 -15.39 -6.60
N GLY A 241 -14.39 -14.47 -7.54
CA GLY A 241 -13.30 -14.00 -8.40
C GLY A 241 -12.11 -13.47 -7.57
N PHE A 242 -12.38 -12.63 -6.57
CA PHE A 242 -11.35 -12.11 -5.67
C PHE A 242 -10.79 -13.17 -4.70
N ALA A 243 -11.61 -14.13 -4.25
CA ALA A 243 -11.17 -15.23 -3.38
C ALA A 243 -10.23 -16.21 -4.11
N LEU A 244 -10.49 -16.47 -5.40
CA LEU A 244 -9.64 -17.28 -6.28
C LEU A 244 -8.40 -16.53 -6.80
N GLY A 245 -8.08 -15.37 -6.23
CA GLY A 245 -6.85 -14.63 -6.52
C GLY A 245 -6.89 -13.69 -7.72
N ALA A 246 -8.04 -13.45 -8.34
CA ALA A 246 -8.13 -12.43 -9.39
C ALA A 246 -7.91 -11.05 -8.78
N SER A 247 -6.73 -10.45 -8.98
CA SER A 247 -6.41 -9.15 -8.35
C SER A 247 -7.27 -7.99 -8.87
N SER A 248 -7.90 -8.12 -10.04
CA SER A 248 -8.88 -7.17 -10.59
C SER A 248 -10.06 -7.92 -11.23
N LEU A 249 -11.16 -7.22 -11.50
CA LEU A 249 -12.26 -7.80 -12.29
C LEU A 249 -11.79 -8.33 -13.64
N GLU A 250 -10.77 -7.71 -14.25
CA GLU A 250 -10.22 -8.18 -15.52
C GLU A 250 -9.50 -9.53 -15.39
N GLY A 251 -8.91 -9.79 -14.23
CA GLY A 251 -8.24 -11.06 -13.93
C GLY A 251 -9.19 -12.26 -13.91
N THR A 252 -10.51 -12.05 -13.76
CA THR A 252 -11.46 -13.17 -13.77
C THR A 252 -11.57 -13.86 -15.13
N LYS A 253 -11.06 -13.25 -16.21
CA LYS A 253 -10.93 -13.89 -17.55
C LYS A 253 -10.06 -15.14 -17.55
N HIS A 254 -9.19 -15.29 -16.54
CA HIS A 254 -8.25 -16.41 -16.43
C HIS A 254 -8.82 -17.58 -15.61
N LEU A 255 -10.02 -17.43 -15.06
CA LEU A 255 -10.70 -18.53 -14.39
C LEU A 255 -11.34 -19.46 -15.44
N LEU A 256 -11.34 -20.76 -15.14
CA LEU A 256 -12.13 -21.72 -15.91
C LEU A 256 -13.61 -21.42 -15.69
N ASP A 257 -14.32 -21.04 -16.76
CA ASP A 257 -15.63 -20.41 -16.64
C ASP A 257 -16.70 -21.38 -16.12
N THR A 258 -16.74 -22.62 -16.61
CA THR A 258 -17.63 -23.67 -16.11
C THR A 258 -17.37 -23.98 -14.64
N ASP A 259 -16.09 -24.11 -14.27
CA ASP A 259 -15.64 -24.55 -12.96
C ASP A 259 -15.90 -23.48 -11.90
N ALA A 260 -15.64 -22.21 -12.23
CA ALA A 260 -15.89 -21.07 -11.34
C ALA A 260 -17.38 -20.70 -11.32
N GLY A 261 -18.11 -20.89 -12.43
CA GLY A 261 -19.56 -20.74 -12.48
C GLY A 261 -20.27 -21.69 -11.52
N ALA A 262 -19.81 -22.94 -11.48
CA ALA A 262 -20.34 -23.97 -10.59
C ALA A 262 -20.19 -23.63 -9.10
N LEU A 263 -19.34 -22.69 -8.70
CA LEU A 263 -19.22 -22.26 -7.29
C LEU A 263 -20.39 -21.40 -6.83
N VAL A 264 -21.06 -20.75 -7.77
CA VAL A 264 -22.15 -19.78 -7.53
C VAL A 264 -23.49 -20.27 -8.10
N GLY A 265 -23.57 -21.56 -8.47
CA GLY A 265 -24.77 -22.18 -9.01
C GLY A 265 -25.08 -21.79 -10.45
N LEU A 266 -24.09 -21.32 -11.22
CA LEU A 266 -24.24 -20.92 -12.63
C LEU A 266 -23.52 -21.91 -13.55
N GLU A 267 -24.08 -22.17 -14.73
CA GLU A 267 -23.41 -23.04 -15.72
C GLU A 267 -22.06 -22.49 -16.18
N ARG A 268 -21.90 -21.16 -16.18
CA ARG A 268 -20.66 -20.48 -16.55
C ARG A 268 -20.49 -19.21 -15.72
N PHE A 269 -19.25 -18.95 -15.35
CA PHE A 269 -18.82 -17.69 -14.74
C PHE A 269 -19.05 -16.54 -15.73
N PRO A 270 -19.70 -15.44 -15.33
CA PRO A 270 -19.96 -14.33 -16.22
C PRO A 270 -18.69 -13.75 -16.84
N HIS A 271 -18.65 -13.69 -18.18
CA HIS A 271 -17.57 -13.01 -18.89
C HIS A 271 -17.47 -11.53 -18.48
N LEU A 272 -16.27 -10.96 -18.55
CA LEU A 272 -15.99 -9.57 -18.11
C LEU A 272 -16.92 -8.53 -18.76
N ARG A 273 -17.25 -8.70 -20.04
CA ARG A 273 -18.17 -7.81 -20.77
C ARG A 273 -19.58 -7.76 -20.16
N THR A 274 -19.93 -8.78 -19.38
CA THR A 274 -21.17 -8.81 -18.59
C THR A 274 -20.92 -8.33 -17.16
N LEU A 275 -19.91 -8.87 -16.47
CA LEU A 275 -19.67 -8.61 -15.06
C LEU A 275 -19.38 -7.12 -14.77
N ARG A 276 -18.53 -6.48 -15.59
CA ARG A 276 -18.11 -5.09 -15.35
C ARG A 276 -19.28 -4.08 -15.48
N PRO A 277 -20.09 -4.08 -16.57
CA PRO A 277 -21.26 -3.21 -16.65
C PRO A 277 -22.32 -3.48 -15.58
N ARG A 278 -22.43 -4.73 -15.08
CA ARG A 278 -23.37 -5.06 -14.00
C ARG A 278 -22.97 -4.49 -12.67
N LEU A 279 -21.73 -4.73 -12.24
CA LEU A 279 -21.21 -4.14 -11.02
C LEU A 279 -21.20 -2.61 -11.10
N ALA A 280 -20.91 -2.05 -12.28
CA ALA A 280 -21.00 -0.62 -12.52
C ALA A 280 -22.41 -0.07 -12.33
N GLY A 281 -23.41 -0.67 -13.00
CA GLY A 281 -24.81 -0.26 -12.87
C GLY A 281 -25.32 -0.41 -11.43
N LEU A 282 -25.03 -1.54 -10.79
CA LEU A 282 -25.40 -1.77 -9.40
C LEU A 282 -24.78 -0.70 -8.47
N ALA A 283 -23.47 -0.44 -8.59
CA ALA A 283 -22.79 0.57 -7.78
C ALA A 283 -23.27 2.01 -8.04
N ASP A 284 -23.82 2.28 -9.23
CA ASP A 284 -24.40 3.59 -9.56
C ASP A 284 -25.86 3.71 -9.03
N GLU A 285 -26.56 2.59 -8.77
CA GLU A 285 -27.94 2.54 -8.24
C GLU A 285 -28.03 2.44 -6.70
N ILE A 286 -27.03 1.85 -6.05
CA ILE A 286 -27.02 1.63 -4.59
C ILE A 286 -25.95 2.48 -3.89
N ASP A 287 -26.04 2.55 -2.56
CA ASP A 287 -24.93 2.97 -1.71
C ASP A 287 -24.11 1.74 -1.27
N PRO A 288 -22.90 1.51 -1.82
CA PRO A 288 -22.08 0.36 -1.46
C PRO A 288 -21.61 0.37 0.01
N LEU A 289 -21.50 1.55 0.64
CA LEU A 289 -21.11 1.63 2.05
C LEU A 289 -22.24 1.15 2.97
N ARG A 290 -23.52 1.26 2.56
CA ARG A 290 -24.63 0.62 3.29
C ARG A 290 -24.57 -0.90 3.21
N VAL A 291 -24.16 -1.45 2.07
CA VAL A 291 -23.94 -2.91 1.93
C VAL A 291 -22.79 -3.37 2.84
N GLN A 292 -21.71 -2.60 2.88
CA GLN A 292 -20.60 -2.84 3.82
C GLN A 292 -21.08 -2.86 5.27
N VAL A 293 -21.82 -1.83 5.70
CA VAL A 293 -22.35 -1.74 7.07
C VAL A 293 -23.24 -2.94 7.39
N ALA A 294 -24.12 -3.34 6.48
CA ALA A 294 -25.01 -4.48 6.67
C ALA A 294 -24.23 -5.81 6.81
N LEU A 295 -23.23 -6.06 5.94
CA LEU A 295 -22.39 -7.26 6.03
C LEU A 295 -21.55 -7.27 7.31
N ALA A 296 -20.96 -6.14 7.68
CA ALA A 296 -20.13 -6.03 8.87
C ALA A 296 -20.96 -6.25 10.14
N LYS A 297 -22.17 -5.66 10.20
CA LYS A 297 -23.11 -5.87 11.29
C LYS A 297 -23.51 -7.34 11.42
N ALA A 298 -23.97 -7.96 10.34
CA ALA A 298 -24.36 -9.37 10.34
C ALA A 298 -23.19 -10.30 10.72
N MET A 299 -21.96 -9.97 10.30
CA MET A 299 -20.76 -10.71 10.69
C MET A 299 -20.47 -10.60 12.19
N LEU A 300 -20.62 -9.43 12.81
CA LEU A 300 -20.40 -9.27 14.24
C LEU A 300 -21.55 -9.87 15.08
N GLU A 301 -22.79 -9.83 14.58
CA GLU A 301 -23.96 -10.44 15.23
C GLU A 301 -23.91 -11.97 15.20
N ALA A 302 -23.17 -12.56 14.25
CA ALA A 302 -22.95 -14.01 14.16
C ALA A 302 -21.89 -14.54 15.14
N ASP A 303 -21.20 -13.67 15.89
CA ASP A 303 -20.24 -14.07 16.91
C ASP A 303 -20.93 -14.23 18.27
N ASP A 304 -20.60 -15.28 19.02
CA ASP A 304 -21.03 -15.42 20.42
C ASP A 304 -20.54 -14.26 21.31
N SER A 305 -19.35 -13.72 20.98
CA SER A 305 -18.75 -12.58 21.66
C SER A 305 -18.09 -11.64 20.65
N ALA A 306 -18.82 -10.60 20.26
CA ALA A 306 -18.33 -9.61 19.32
C ALA A 306 -17.15 -8.78 19.87
N PRO A 307 -16.15 -8.44 19.03
CA PRO A 307 -14.86 -7.85 19.41
C PRO A 307 -14.99 -6.42 19.97
N GLU A 308 -14.30 -6.13 21.07
CA GLU A 308 -14.39 -4.82 21.75
C GLU A 308 -13.42 -3.78 21.16
N VAL A 309 -12.34 -4.23 20.54
CA VAL A 309 -11.26 -3.37 20.03
C VAL A 309 -11.20 -3.39 18.52
N PHE A 310 -11.11 -2.19 17.95
CA PHE A 310 -11.00 -1.97 16.51
C PHE A 310 -9.81 -1.05 16.20
N PHE A 311 -8.98 -1.47 15.26
CA PHE A 311 -7.82 -0.69 14.82
C PHE A 311 -8.15 0.06 13.53
N VAL A 312 -7.77 1.34 13.48
CA VAL A 312 -7.94 2.20 12.30
C VAL A 312 -6.59 2.70 11.80
N ASP A 313 -6.38 2.64 10.49
CA ASP A 313 -5.16 3.13 9.84
C ASP A 313 -5.41 3.47 8.37
N ASP A 314 -4.52 4.29 7.80
CA ASP A 314 -4.56 4.77 6.42
C ASP A 314 -3.66 3.93 5.50
N HIS A 315 -4.17 3.58 4.33
CA HIS A 315 -3.42 2.99 3.24
C HIS A 315 -3.39 3.91 2.03
N PHE A 316 -2.21 4.48 1.74
CA PHE A 316 -2.04 5.32 0.56
C PHE A 316 -1.96 4.49 -0.72
N VAL A 317 -2.86 4.74 -1.66
CA VAL A 317 -2.84 4.14 -3.00
C VAL A 317 -2.42 5.19 -4.02
N ALA A 318 -1.22 4.99 -4.57
CA ALA A 318 -0.66 5.85 -5.61
C ALA A 318 -1.47 5.75 -6.91
N TYR A 319 -1.72 6.89 -7.53
CA TYR A 319 -2.32 7.01 -8.85
C TYR A 319 -1.22 7.35 -9.88
N THR A 320 -1.19 6.61 -10.98
CA THR A 320 -0.17 6.75 -12.02
C THR A 320 -0.69 7.38 -13.32
N GLY A 321 -1.98 7.72 -13.39
CA GLY A 321 -2.55 8.41 -14.54
C GLY A 321 -2.30 9.92 -14.51
N SER A 322 -2.89 10.64 -15.48
CA SER A 322 -2.63 12.07 -15.72
C SER A 322 -3.57 13.03 -14.97
N ALA A 323 -4.63 12.55 -14.32
CA ALA A 323 -5.56 13.41 -13.60
C ALA A 323 -4.88 14.14 -12.40
N PRO A 324 -5.19 15.42 -12.15
CA PRO A 324 -4.56 16.22 -11.10
C PRO A 324 -5.14 15.91 -9.70
N LEU A 325 -4.86 14.71 -9.18
CA LEU A 325 -5.28 14.31 -7.83
C LEU A 325 -4.43 14.99 -6.75
N ALA A 326 -4.96 15.02 -5.52
CA ALA A 326 -4.16 15.41 -4.37
C ALA A 326 -3.00 14.46 -4.13
N LYS A 327 -1.91 15.02 -3.57
CA LYS A 327 -0.71 14.28 -3.23
C LYS A 327 -0.77 13.75 -1.80
N GLY A 328 -0.45 12.48 -1.62
CA GLY A 328 -0.20 11.84 -0.33
C GLY A 328 1.26 11.38 -0.23
N TRP A 329 1.73 11.12 0.99
CA TRP A 329 3.08 10.61 1.19
C TRP A 329 3.10 9.09 0.95
N ASN A 330 3.85 8.64 -0.07
CA ASN A 330 4.11 7.22 -0.26
C ASN A 330 5.29 6.81 0.63
N THR A 331 5.02 6.15 1.75
CA THR A 331 6.05 5.70 2.70
C THR A 331 7.07 4.75 2.07
N ARG A 332 6.65 3.89 1.14
CA ARG A 332 7.54 2.92 0.45
C ARG A 332 8.51 3.62 -0.50
N ARG A 333 8.04 4.65 -1.22
CA ARG A 333 8.85 5.41 -2.19
C ARG A 333 9.48 6.68 -1.61
N ARG A 334 9.12 7.07 -0.39
CA ARG A 334 9.57 8.25 0.35
C ARG A 334 9.40 9.55 -0.45
N ARG A 335 8.24 9.73 -1.07
CA ARG A 335 7.91 10.95 -1.82
C ARG A 335 6.41 11.21 -1.84
N GLY A 336 6.04 12.47 -2.05
CA GLY A 336 4.65 12.88 -2.29
C GLY A 336 4.20 12.50 -3.70
N GLU A 337 3.14 11.71 -3.81
CA GLU A 337 2.58 11.23 -5.09
C GLU A 337 1.08 11.50 -5.18
N PRO A 338 0.52 11.75 -6.37
CA PRO A 338 -0.92 11.80 -6.54
C PRO A 338 -1.55 10.45 -6.17
N GLY A 339 -2.71 10.47 -5.53
CA GLY A 339 -3.39 9.25 -5.12
C GLY A 339 -4.58 9.50 -4.20
N ARG A 340 -4.91 8.47 -3.43
CA ARG A 340 -5.98 8.47 -2.41
C ARG A 340 -5.48 7.81 -1.13
N ASN A 341 -6.12 8.11 -0.01
CA ASN A 341 -6.02 7.28 1.20
C ASN A 341 -7.27 6.40 1.26
N ASP A 342 -7.06 5.11 1.50
CA ASP A 342 -8.10 4.20 1.95
C ASP A 342 -7.93 3.99 3.44
N THR A 343 -8.92 4.39 4.23
CA THR A 343 -8.89 4.22 5.68
C THR A 343 -9.68 2.97 6.03
N LEU A 344 -9.02 1.99 6.64
CA LEU A 344 -9.60 0.68 6.96
C LEU A 344 -9.72 0.52 8.47
N ILE A 345 -10.80 -0.10 8.90
CA ILE A 345 -10.99 -0.58 10.26
C ILE A 345 -10.96 -2.10 10.25
N VAL A 346 -10.13 -2.68 11.12
CA VAL A 346 -10.10 -4.12 11.41
C VAL A 346 -10.41 -4.35 12.88
N ASP A 347 -11.03 -5.47 13.23
CA ASP A 347 -11.18 -5.86 14.63
C ASP A 347 -9.87 -6.46 15.19
N GLU A 348 -9.86 -6.76 16.50
CA GLU A 348 -8.75 -7.46 17.17
C GLU A 348 -8.51 -8.89 16.65
N ASN A 349 -9.46 -9.41 15.88
CA ASN A 349 -9.36 -10.67 15.15
C ASN A 349 -8.99 -10.46 13.67
N TRP A 350 -8.51 -9.29 13.26
CA TRP A 350 -8.02 -9.01 11.89
C TRP A 350 -9.08 -9.11 10.80
N ARG A 351 -10.36 -9.28 11.13
CA ARG A 351 -11.43 -9.21 10.14
C ARG A 351 -11.56 -7.77 9.70
N ALA A 352 -11.69 -7.56 8.40
CA ALA A 352 -11.94 -6.24 7.83
C ALA A 352 -13.40 -5.87 8.10
N ILE A 353 -13.63 -4.77 8.82
CA ILE A 353 -14.96 -4.35 9.26
C ILE A 353 -15.55 -3.35 8.28
N CYS A 354 -14.87 -2.22 8.08
CA CYS A 354 -15.32 -1.20 7.15
C CYS A 354 -14.13 -0.40 6.61
N PHE A 355 -14.30 0.18 5.42
CA PHE A 355 -13.35 1.14 4.85
C PHE A 355 -14.05 2.42 4.36
N SER A 356 -13.24 3.44 4.10
CA SER A 356 -13.61 4.58 3.25
C SER A 356 -12.45 4.95 2.34
N SER A 357 -12.75 5.61 1.22
CA SER A 357 -11.75 6.10 0.27
C SER A 357 -11.87 7.62 0.16
N GLY A 358 -10.77 8.34 0.29
CA GLY A 358 -10.77 9.79 0.27
C GLY A 358 -9.49 10.42 -0.27
N ALA A 359 -9.50 11.75 -0.38
CA ALA A 359 -8.28 12.48 -0.69
C ALA A 359 -7.22 12.24 0.41
N PRO A 360 -5.93 12.15 0.06
CA PRO A 360 -4.88 11.92 1.05
C PRO A 360 -4.88 12.99 2.14
N SER A 361 -4.83 12.57 3.41
CA SER A 361 -4.76 13.45 4.58
C SER A 361 -4.04 12.76 5.75
N SER A 362 -4.03 13.41 6.92
CA SER A 362 -3.61 12.77 8.16
C SER A 362 -4.72 11.87 8.71
N LEU A 363 -4.33 10.81 9.41
CA LEU A 363 -5.27 9.86 10.02
C LEU A 363 -6.32 10.55 10.92
N SER A 364 -5.91 11.60 11.65
CA SER A 364 -6.79 12.47 12.45
C SER A 364 -7.96 13.13 11.70
N LYS A 365 -7.95 13.10 10.36
CA LYS A 365 -9.01 13.62 9.50
C LYS A 365 -9.74 12.53 8.73
N THR A 366 -9.05 11.46 8.36
CA THR A 366 -9.61 10.41 7.51
C THR A 366 -10.38 9.34 8.29
N MET A 367 -10.06 9.13 9.58
CA MET A 367 -10.69 8.10 10.41
C MET A 367 -12.20 8.27 10.62
N TRP A 368 -12.74 9.49 10.52
CA TRP A 368 -14.12 9.78 10.94
C TRP A 368 -15.17 9.09 10.06
N GLY A 369 -14.99 9.04 8.73
CA GLY A 369 -15.95 8.39 7.84
C GLY A 369 -16.13 6.89 8.12
N PRO A 370 -15.05 6.11 8.31
CA PRO A 370 -15.17 4.73 8.77
C PRO A 370 -15.67 4.59 10.21
N LEU A 371 -15.33 5.52 11.13
CA LEU A 371 -15.81 5.48 12.51
C LEU A 371 -17.31 5.73 12.63
N GLU A 372 -17.87 6.62 11.82
CA GLU A 372 -19.32 6.81 11.70
C GLU A 372 -20.01 5.49 11.30
N GLN A 373 -19.45 4.78 10.32
CA GLN A 373 -19.93 3.46 9.94
C GLN A 373 -19.77 2.44 11.05
N LEU A 374 -18.62 2.43 11.75
CA LEU A 374 -18.37 1.55 12.88
C LEU A 374 -19.40 1.76 13.99
N ARG A 375 -19.77 3.01 14.30
CA ARG A 375 -20.82 3.30 15.29
C ARG A 375 -22.15 2.69 14.88
N VAL A 376 -22.53 2.79 13.60
CA VAL A 376 -23.78 2.16 13.10
C VAL A 376 -23.72 0.63 13.17
N ILE A 377 -22.56 0.04 12.83
CA ILE A 377 -22.33 -1.41 12.88
C ILE A 377 -22.45 -1.93 14.31
N CYS A 378 -21.85 -1.21 15.26
CA CYS A 378 -21.74 -1.61 16.65
C CYS A 378 -22.95 -1.21 17.52
N GLY A 379 -23.70 -0.17 17.13
CA GLY A 379 -24.76 0.41 17.94
C GLY A 379 -24.21 1.04 19.23
N ASP A 380 -24.94 0.84 20.33
CA ASP A 380 -24.61 1.43 21.64
C ASP A 380 -23.56 0.62 22.44
N ARG A 381 -23.03 -0.46 21.86
CA ARG A 381 -22.00 -1.25 22.53
C ARG A 381 -20.75 -0.39 22.83
N PRO A 382 -20.04 -0.68 23.93
CA PRO A 382 -18.71 -0.14 24.15
C PRO A 382 -17.78 -0.54 23.00
N VAL A 383 -17.02 0.43 22.50
CA VAL A 383 -16.07 0.25 21.40
C VAL A 383 -14.80 1.01 21.72
N MET A 384 -13.67 0.31 21.73
CA MET A 384 -12.35 0.91 21.85
C MET A 384 -11.67 1.01 20.47
N VAL A 385 -11.25 2.21 20.10
CA VAL A 385 -10.53 2.48 18.85
C VAL A 385 -9.03 2.61 19.10
N GLY A 386 -8.25 1.74 18.47
CA GLY A 386 -6.79 1.77 18.50
C GLY A 386 -6.20 2.45 17.25
N PHE A 387 -5.32 3.43 17.42
CA PHE A 387 -4.67 4.11 16.29
C PHE A 387 -3.23 4.54 16.59
N ASP A 388 -2.49 4.86 15.54
CA ASP A 388 -1.07 5.21 15.62
C ASP A 388 -0.83 6.65 16.13
N ARG A 389 0.45 7.06 16.19
CA ARG A 389 0.85 8.41 16.61
C ARG A 389 0.32 9.51 15.68
N GLY A 390 -0.07 9.19 14.46
CA GLY A 390 -0.65 10.10 13.48
C GLY A 390 -2.06 10.57 13.84
N GLY A 391 -2.75 9.88 14.75
CA GLY A 391 -4.04 10.31 15.32
C GLY A 391 -3.93 10.95 16.71
N ALA A 392 -2.77 10.89 17.37
CA ALA A 392 -2.61 11.27 18.77
C ALA A 392 -2.55 12.80 19.00
N TYR A 393 -3.73 13.44 18.99
CA TYR A 393 -3.92 14.87 19.27
C TYR A 393 -5.04 15.05 20.31
N PRO A 394 -4.92 15.98 21.28
CA PRO A 394 -5.97 16.23 22.28
C PRO A 394 -7.35 16.47 21.67
N LYS A 395 -7.42 17.27 20.60
CA LYS A 395 -8.68 17.50 19.87
C LYS A 395 -9.31 16.20 19.32
N VAL A 396 -8.51 15.25 18.85
CA VAL A 396 -9.04 13.96 18.35
C VAL A 396 -9.61 13.15 19.51
N PHE A 397 -8.96 13.17 20.68
CA PHE A 397 -9.45 12.47 21.87
C PHE A 397 -10.79 13.05 22.35
N ALA A 398 -10.92 14.38 22.38
CA ALA A 398 -12.18 15.05 22.73
C ALA A 398 -13.32 14.67 21.79
N GLU A 399 -13.07 14.64 20.47
CA GLU A 399 -14.07 14.24 19.48
C GLU A 399 -14.41 12.74 19.56
N LEU A 400 -13.45 11.87 19.87
CA LEU A 400 -13.72 10.44 20.11
C LEU A 400 -14.59 10.23 21.35
N ASN A 401 -14.29 10.92 22.46
CA ASN A 401 -15.10 10.91 23.68
C ASN A 401 -16.54 11.37 23.37
N LYS A 402 -16.69 12.46 22.62
CA LYS A 402 -17.99 12.99 22.20
C LYS A 402 -18.77 12.02 21.31
N ALA A 403 -18.07 11.26 20.46
CA ALA A 403 -18.64 10.22 19.62
C ALA A 403 -18.86 8.88 20.36
N GLY A 404 -18.63 8.85 21.68
CA GLY A 404 -18.85 7.69 22.55
C GLY A 404 -17.86 6.55 22.36
N PHE A 405 -16.68 6.83 21.78
CA PHE A 405 -15.62 5.83 21.60
C PHE A 405 -14.62 5.91 22.73
N ASP A 406 -14.32 4.74 23.31
CA ASP A 406 -13.06 4.58 24.02
C ASP A 406 -11.91 4.56 23.02
N TRP A 407 -10.71 4.90 23.46
CA TRP A 407 -9.56 4.98 22.56
C TRP A 407 -8.26 4.63 23.25
N VAL A 408 -7.32 4.11 22.46
CA VAL A 408 -5.96 3.78 22.89
C VAL A 408 -4.96 4.13 21.78
N THR A 409 -3.90 4.86 22.12
CA THR A 409 -2.90 5.30 21.15
C THR A 409 -1.52 5.48 21.76
N TYR A 410 -0.50 5.62 20.91
CA TYR A 410 0.85 5.95 21.35
C TYR A 410 1.00 7.46 21.56
N ARG A 411 1.65 7.85 22.66
CA ARG A 411 2.09 9.24 22.84
C ARG A 411 3.07 9.64 21.74
N ARG A 412 2.95 10.88 21.27
CA ARG A 412 3.93 11.51 20.38
C ARG A 412 5.13 11.97 21.19
N ALA A 413 6.32 11.99 20.57
CA ALA A 413 7.51 12.53 21.19
C ALA A 413 7.39 14.07 21.40
N PRO A 414 8.03 14.64 22.44
CA PRO A 414 8.86 13.97 23.45
C PRO A 414 8.03 13.12 24.43
N LEU A 415 8.65 12.07 24.97
CA LEU A 415 8.06 11.27 26.05
C LEU A 415 8.18 12.04 27.37
N GLU A 416 7.16 11.96 28.21
CA GLU A 416 7.18 12.58 29.55
C GLU A 416 7.89 11.68 30.55
N VAL A 417 8.52 12.30 31.54
CA VAL A 417 9.03 11.58 32.71
C VAL A 417 7.82 11.19 33.58
N PRO A 418 7.57 9.90 33.84
CA PRO A 418 6.43 9.48 34.66
C PRO A 418 6.58 9.96 36.10
N SER A 419 5.47 10.40 36.71
CA SER A 419 5.48 10.88 38.10
C SER A 419 5.44 9.76 39.15
N VAL A 420 5.15 8.53 38.71
CA VAL A 420 5.01 7.35 39.57
C VAL A 420 6.08 6.30 39.27
N LEU A 421 6.47 5.57 40.31
CA LEU A 421 7.43 4.46 40.15
C LEU A 421 6.83 3.33 39.31
N PRO A 422 7.64 2.68 38.46
CA PRO A 422 7.18 1.55 37.67
C PRO A 422 6.83 0.35 38.55
N LYS A 423 5.76 -0.36 38.18
CA LYS A 423 5.28 -1.61 38.81
C LYS A 423 5.15 -2.71 37.77
N HIS A 424 5.18 -3.95 38.23
CA HIS A 424 4.89 -5.10 37.36
C HIS A 424 3.39 -5.17 37.06
N SER A 425 3.05 -5.30 35.78
CA SER A 425 1.72 -5.62 35.29
C SER A 425 1.80 -6.87 34.42
N TRP A 426 0.74 -7.65 34.35
CA TRP A 426 0.72 -8.86 33.52
C TRP A 426 -0.62 -9.08 32.82
N VAL A 427 -0.58 -9.88 31.76
CA VAL A 427 -1.75 -10.33 30.98
C VAL A 427 -1.50 -11.75 30.47
N THR A 428 -2.56 -12.53 30.28
CA THR A 428 -2.48 -13.85 29.63
C THR A 428 -2.72 -13.70 28.13
N ILE A 429 -1.80 -14.21 27.30
CA ILE A 429 -1.90 -14.22 25.84
C ILE A 429 -1.57 -15.64 25.38
N ASP A 430 -2.43 -16.22 24.53
CA ASP A 430 -2.26 -17.59 24.00
C ASP A 430 -1.98 -18.63 25.10
N GLY A 431 -2.57 -18.45 26.29
CA GLY A 431 -2.39 -19.32 27.46
C GLY A 431 -1.17 -19.01 28.34
N TYR A 432 -0.30 -18.06 27.96
CA TYR A 432 0.92 -17.72 28.70
C TYR A 432 0.81 -16.36 29.40
N ARG A 433 1.40 -16.23 30.60
CA ARG A 433 1.50 -14.93 31.29
C ARG A 433 2.66 -14.11 30.72
N HIS A 434 2.35 -12.93 30.22
CA HIS A 434 3.32 -11.93 29.80
C HIS A 434 3.38 -10.81 30.84
N TYR A 435 4.58 -10.56 31.34
CA TYR A 435 4.86 -9.51 32.32
C TYR A 435 5.49 -8.30 31.62
N ILE A 436 5.09 -7.12 32.04
CA ILE A 436 5.70 -5.85 31.64
C ILE A 436 5.89 -4.95 32.85
N GLN A 437 6.94 -4.14 32.83
CA GLN A 437 7.17 -3.11 33.83
C GLN A 437 6.60 -1.78 33.32
N VAL A 438 5.69 -1.19 34.08
CA VAL A 438 4.95 0.01 33.67
C VAL A 438 4.79 1.01 34.80
N ALA A 439 4.93 2.30 34.49
CA ALA A 439 4.39 3.38 35.32
C ALA A 439 3.03 3.77 34.73
N SER A 440 1.99 3.76 35.56
CA SER A 440 0.63 4.06 35.11
C SER A 440 0.02 5.16 35.98
N GLU A 441 -0.35 6.27 35.34
CA GLU A 441 -0.82 7.48 36.01
C GLU A 441 -2.01 8.07 35.25
N THR A 442 -2.89 8.76 35.97
CA THR A 442 -4.00 9.50 35.37
C THR A 442 -3.53 10.93 35.11
N LEU A 443 -3.69 11.39 33.88
CA LEU A 443 -3.45 12.76 33.45
C LEU A 443 -4.79 13.46 33.22
N HIS A 444 -4.79 14.78 33.30
CA HIS A 444 -5.91 15.61 32.87
C HIS A 444 -5.47 16.51 31.74
N LEU A 445 -6.19 16.50 30.64
CA LEU A 445 -6.00 17.44 29.53
C LEU A 445 -7.24 18.30 29.38
N GLU A 446 -7.03 19.59 29.08
CA GLU A 446 -8.08 20.51 28.70
C GLU A 446 -8.89 19.95 27.52
N ASP A 447 -10.21 20.14 27.54
CA ASP A 447 -11.21 19.62 26.58
C ASP A 447 -11.34 18.10 26.45
N VAL A 448 -10.41 17.30 27.00
CA VAL A 448 -10.45 15.83 26.98
C VAL A 448 -10.94 15.27 28.30
N GLY A 449 -10.52 15.87 29.42
CA GLY A 449 -10.77 15.36 30.77
C GLY A 449 -9.70 14.38 31.24
N ALA A 450 -10.10 13.44 32.10
CA ALA A 450 -9.22 12.41 32.64
C ALA A 450 -8.84 11.40 31.54
N LEU A 451 -7.56 11.09 31.45
CA LEU A 451 -7.04 10.02 30.60
C LEU A 451 -5.92 9.31 31.33
N ARG A 452 -5.56 8.11 30.88
CA ARG A 452 -4.48 7.34 31.49
C ARG A 452 -3.24 7.34 30.60
N GLN A 453 -2.09 7.60 31.21
CA GLN A 453 -0.79 7.36 30.63
C GLN A 453 -0.22 6.04 31.16
N ILE A 454 0.23 5.18 30.26
CA ILE A 454 0.96 3.95 30.58
C ILE A 454 2.34 4.05 29.94
N SER A 455 3.35 4.26 30.77
CA SER A 455 4.76 4.34 30.38
C SER A 455 5.39 2.96 30.53
N ILE A 456 5.81 2.35 29.43
CA ILE A 456 6.42 1.01 29.42
C ILE A 456 7.94 1.15 29.52
N TYR A 457 8.53 0.35 30.40
CA TYR A 457 9.97 0.35 30.64
C TYR A 457 10.65 -0.83 29.93
N GLU A 458 11.77 -0.54 29.29
CA GLU A 458 12.76 -1.53 28.82
C GLU A 458 14.13 -1.06 29.31
N ASP A 459 14.92 -1.97 29.90
CA ASP A 459 16.26 -1.68 30.45
C ASP A 459 16.31 -0.45 31.38
N GLY A 460 15.28 -0.28 32.21
CA GLY A 460 15.16 0.83 33.17
C GLY A 460 14.82 2.19 32.54
N GLN A 461 14.59 2.26 31.22
CA GLN A 461 14.21 3.48 30.50
C GLN A 461 12.79 3.39 29.94
N VAL A 462 12.10 4.53 29.84
CA VAL A 462 10.79 4.59 29.18
C VAL A 462 10.98 4.36 27.67
N ALA A 463 10.56 3.18 27.20
CA ALA A 463 10.66 2.79 25.80
C ALA A 463 9.54 3.43 24.96
N LEU A 464 8.32 3.46 25.51
CA LEU A 464 7.15 4.06 24.88
C LEU A 464 6.11 4.47 25.92
N GLN A 465 5.22 5.36 25.52
CA GLN A 465 4.05 5.75 26.32
C GLN A 465 2.77 5.54 25.52
N ILE A 466 1.76 5.05 26.20
CA ILE A 466 0.41 4.85 25.70
C ILE A 466 -0.50 5.86 26.39
N LEU A 467 -1.41 6.46 25.63
CA LEU A 467 -2.52 7.26 26.13
C LEU A 467 -3.82 6.52 25.85
N THR A 468 -4.75 6.55 26.78
CA THR A 468 -6.03 5.85 26.65
C THR A 468 -7.13 6.52 27.47
N SER A 469 -8.39 6.40 27.02
CA SER A 469 -9.57 6.75 27.83
C SER A 469 -9.84 5.73 28.94
N ASP A 470 -9.34 4.50 28.78
CA ASP A 470 -9.54 3.42 29.73
C ASP A 470 -8.69 3.60 31.01
N LEU A 471 -9.36 3.94 32.11
CA LEU A 471 -8.73 4.22 33.39
C LEU A 471 -8.52 2.96 34.25
N VAL A 472 -9.11 1.82 33.89
CA VAL A 472 -9.29 0.68 34.83
C VAL A 472 -8.65 -0.62 34.36
N SER A 473 -8.61 -0.91 33.06
CA SER A 473 -8.12 -2.19 32.55
C SER A 473 -6.66 -2.45 32.90
N SER A 474 -6.24 -3.72 32.86
CA SER A 474 -4.83 -4.06 33.06
C SER A 474 -3.93 -3.29 32.09
N ALA A 475 -2.90 -2.61 32.61
CA ALA A 475 -1.95 -1.87 31.79
C ALA A 475 -1.22 -2.80 30.80
N ALA A 476 -0.97 -4.06 31.21
CA ALA A 476 -0.42 -5.09 30.34
C ALA A 476 -1.37 -5.52 29.23
N ARG A 477 -2.69 -5.61 29.51
CA ARG A 477 -3.70 -5.87 28.47
C ARG A 477 -3.68 -4.75 27.43
N LEU A 478 -3.83 -3.49 27.86
CA LEU A 478 -3.85 -2.34 26.95
C LEU A 478 -2.55 -2.20 26.14
N ALA A 479 -1.41 -2.42 26.78
CA ALA A 479 -0.11 -2.45 26.10
C ALA A 479 -0.03 -3.55 25.05
N HIS A 480 -0.50 -4.76 25.37
CA HIS A 480 -0.53 -5.85 24.41
C HIS A 480 -1.49 -5.57 23.24
N THR A 481 -2.71 -5.14 23.55
CA THR A 481 -3.72 -4.74 22.57
C THR A 481 -3.16 -3.72 21.57
N LEU A 482 -2.57 -2.62 22.05
CA LEU A 482 -2.04 -1.59 21.15
C LEU A 482 -0.79 -2.07 20.38
N ARG A 483 0.04 -2.96 20.94
CA ARG A 483 1.15 -3.60 20.19
C ARG A 483 0.61 -4.46 19.05
N SER A 484 -0.51 -5.13 19.24
CA SER A 484 -1.16 -5.94 18.20
C SER A 484 -1.71 -5.10 17.04
N ARG A 485 -1.83 -3.77 17.17
CA ARG A 485 -2.19 -2.84 16.07
C ARG A 485 -1.32 -3.04 14.83
N TRP A 486 -0.03 -3.38 14.97
CA TRP A 486 0.86 -3.66 13.82
C TRP A 486 0.25 -4.65 12.82
N ARG A 487 -0.63 -5.55 13.28
CA ARG A 487 -1.28 -6.52 12.41
C ARG A 487 -2.25 -5.90 11.40
N ILE A 488 -2.75 -4.66 11.56
CA ILE A 488 -3.48 -3.96 10.48
C ILE A 488 -2.58 -3.71 9.26
N GLU A 489 -1.28 -3.47 9.48
CA GLU A 489 -0.30 -3.34 8.40
C GLU A 489 -0.11 -4.68 7.67
N ASN A 490 -0.19 -5.80 8.42
CA ASN A 490 -0.22 -7.13 7.82
C ASN A 490 -1.51 -7.35 7.00
N SER A 491 -2.67 -6.91 7.48
CA SER A 491 -3.92 -6.97 6.73
C SER A 491 -3.82 -6.18 5.42
N PHE A 492 -3.26 -4.96 5.43
CA PHE A 492 -3.03 -4.20 4.20
C PHE A 492 -2.09 -4.91 3.24
N LYS A 493 -0.98 -5.46 3.74
CA LYS A 493 -0.05 -6.22 2.91
C LYS A 493 -0.74 -7.42 2.28
N TYR A 494 -1.48 -8.18 3.08
CA TYR A 494 -2.20 -9.36 2.61
C TYR A 494 -3.27 -9.02 1.57
N LEU A 495 -4.12 -8.03 1.87
CA LEU A 495 -5.16 -7.53 0.97
C LEU A 495 -4.56 -6.98 -0.33
N GLN A 496 -3.38 -6.37 -0.28
CA GLN A 496 -2.69 -5.90 -1.47
C GLN A 496 -2.16 -7.05 -2.32
N ASP A 497 -1.50 -8.02 -1.69
CA ASP A 497 -0.82 -9.13 -2.37
C ASP A 497 -1.82 -10.16 -2.93
N HIS A 498 -2.99 -10.33 -2.29
CA HIS A 498 -3.91 -11.44 -2.60
C HIS A 498 -5.33 -10.99 -2.99
N HIS A 499 -5.76 -9.81 -2.57
CA HIS A 499 -7.09 -9.28 -2.91
C HIS A 499 -7.04 -7.95 -3.65
N GLY A 500 -5.89 -7.54 -4.19
CA GLY A 500 -5.78 -6.45 -5.16
C GLY A 500 -6.39 -5.10 -4.77
N ILE A 501 -6.39 -4.73 -3.48
CA ILE A 501 -7.03 -3.48 -3.00
C ILE A 501 -6.45 -2.21 -3.63
N GLY A 502 -5.21 -2.26 -4.14
CA GLY A 502 -4.55 -1.12 -4.80
C GLY A 502 -5.03 -0.81 -6.23
N TRP A 503 -5.82 -1.68 -6.85
CA TRP A 503 -6.24 -1.49 -8.25
C TRP A 503 -7.19 -0.30 -8.43
N LEU A 504 -7.11 0.32 -9.61
CA LEU A 504 -8.09 1.31 -10.05
C LEU A 504 -9.35 0.57 -10.54
N CYS A 505 -10.50 0.94 -9.98
CA CYS A 505 -11.78 0.27 -10.26
C CYS A 505 -12.72 1.12 -11.15
N ASP A 506 -12.42 2.42 -11.27
CA ASP A 506 -13.16 3.37 -12.10
C ASP A 506 -12.18 4.44 -12.62
N TYR A 507 -12.41 4.91 -13.84
CA TYR A 507 -11.62 5.96 -14.47
C TYR A 507 -12.30 7.33 -14.39
N ARG A 508 -13.58 7.38 -13.97
CA ARG A 508 -14.30 8.63 -13.79
C ARG A 508 -13.67 9.49 -12.68
N MET A 509 -13.56 10.78 -12.96
CA MET A 509 -12.95 11.77 -12.08
C MET A 509 -13.83 13.02 -12.09
N ASP A 510 -14.24 13.47 -10.92
CA ASP A 510 -14.88 14.77 -10.74
C ASP A 510 -13.81 15.85 -10.69
N ARG A 511 -13.83 16.78 -11.65
CA ARG A 511 -12.89 17.90 -11.71
C ARG A 511 -13.56 19.18 -11.23
N ARG A 512 -12.90 19.90 -10.34
CA ARG A 512 -13.38 21.18 -9.78
C ARG A 512 -12.21 22.18 -9.70
N PRO A 513 -12.48 23.50 -9.60
CA PRO A 513 -11.44 24.49 -9.31
C PRO A 513 -10.64 24.13 -8.07
N ASN A 514 -9.32 24.26 -8.14
CA ASN A 514 -8.42 23.86 -7.06
C ASN A 514 -8.28 24.97 -6.01
N VAL A 515 -9.24 25.03 -5.09
CA VAL A 515 -9.22 25.98 -3.96
C VAL A 515 -8.30 25.55 -2.80
N ALA A 516 -7.46 24.53 -3.00
CA ALA A 516 -6.57 24.05 -1.94
C ALA A 516 -5.48 25.09 -1.63
N LYS A 517 -5.23 25.32 -0.34
CA LYS A 517 -4.18 26.24 0.13
C LYS A 517 -2.78 25.70 -0.20
N VAL A 518 -2.10 26.34 -1.15
CA VAL A 518 -0.72 26.04 -1.57
C VAL A 518 0.24 27.12 -1.05
N THR A 519 1.54 26.81 -1.02
CA THR A 519 2.56 27.78 -0.60
C THR A 519 2.55 28.98 -1.53
N ASN A 520 2.50 30.19 -0.96
CA ASN A 520 2.52 31.42 -1.75
C ASN A 520 3.93 31.62 -2.37
N PRO A 521 4.07 31.66 -3.71
CA PRO A 521 5.36 31.87 -4.36
C PRO A 521 5.98 33.23 -4.00
N MET A 522 5.16 34.28 -3.84
CA MET A 522 5.64 35.60 -3.40
C MET A 522 6.24 35.55 -1.99
N ARG A 523 5.68 34.74 -1.10
CA ARG A 523 6.25 34.56 0.25
C ARG A 523 7.60 33.85 0.19
N THR A 524 7.74 32.87 -0.69
CA THR A 524 9.03 32.19 -0.90
C THR A 524 10.08 33.17 -1.40
N GLN A 525 9.73 34.04 -2.35
CA GLN A 525 10.62 35.10 -2.85
C GLN A 525 10.99 36.09 -1.74
N ALA A 526 10.02 36.61 -0.98
CA ALA A 526 10.26 37.52 0.13
C ALA A 526 11.12 36.89 1.24
N HIS A 527 10.92 35.60 1.53
CA HIS A 527 11.74 34.88 2.49
C HIS A 527 13.20 34.73 2.01
N ASN A 528 13.40 34.48 0.72
CA ASN A 528 14.74 34.45 0.14
C ASN A 528 15.40 35.84 0.18
N ALA A 529 14.65 36.91 -0.09
CA ALA A 529 15.16 38.28 0.03
C ALA A 529 15.59 38.62 1.47
N LEU A 530 14.77 38.26 2.47
CA LEU A 530 15.11 38.41 3.88
C LEU A 530 16.38 37.64 4.24
N LYS A 531 16.49 36.39 3.81
CA LYS A 531 17.68 35.56 4.04
C LYS A 531 18.93 36.15 3.39
N SER A 532 18.82 36.71 2.19
CA SER A 532 19.92 37.40 1.52
C SER A 532 20.35 38.66 2.27
N ALA A 533 19.40 39.46 2.77
CA ALA A 533 19.69 40.64 3.57
C ALA A 533 20.37 40.27 4.91
N GLU A 534 19.90 39.21 5.57
CA GLU A 534 20.50 38.66 6.79
C GLU A 534 21.96 38.22 6.56
N LEU A 535 22.23 37.54 5.44
CA LEU A 535 23.59 37.14 5.07
C LEU A 535 24.50 38.34 4.77
N ALA A 536 23.97 39.41 4.16
CA ALA A 536 24.71 40.63 3.89
C ALA A 536 25.11 41.35 5.19
N VAL A 537 24.17 41.48 6.13
CA VAL A 537 24.44 42.00 7.49
C VAL A 537 25.53 41.17 8.16
N ALA A 538 25.39 39.84 8.17
CA ALA A 538 26.36 38.96 8.80
C ALA A 538 27.75 39.01 8.15
N GLU A 539 27.86 39.17 6.83
CA GLU A 539 29.17 39.31 6.17
C GLU A 539 29.82 40.66 6.42
N LEU A 540 29.04 41.75 6.51
CA LEU A 540 29.54 43.06 6.91
C LEU A 540 30.04 43.05 8.36
N GLU A 541 29.29 42.44 9.28
CA GLU A 541 29.74 42.26 10.68
C GLU A 541 31.03 41.44 10.78
N ARG A 542 31.15 40.35 10.01
CA ARG A 542 32.40 39.58 9.91
C ARG A 542 33.54 40.42 9.32
N SER A 543 33.27 41.18 8.27
CA SER A 543 34.27 42.02 7.60
C SER A 543 34.78 43.12 8.52
N ILE A 544 33.90 43.75 9.29
CA ILE A 544 34.26 44.70 10.35
C ILE A 544 35.13 44.01 11.39
N GLY A 545 34.71 42.83 11.91
CA GLY A 545 35.48 42.07 12.88
C GLY A 545 36.89 41.69 12.39
N ARG A 546 37.00 41.20 11.15
CA ARG A 546 38.31 40.89 10.50
C ARG A 546 39.18 42.15 10.45
N ASN A 547 38.68 43.24 9.85
CA ASN A 547 39.45 44.49 9.71
C ASN A 547 39.84 45.10 11.07
N ALA A 548 38.96 45.02 12.08
CA ALA A 548 39.24 45.50 13.43
C ALA A 548 40.40 44.73 14.08
N THR A 549 40.48 43.42 13.85
CA THR A 549 41.51 42.53 14.43
C THR A 549 42.83 42.46 13.63
N THR A 550 42.84 42.88 12.36
CA THR A 550 44.07 42.90 11.54
C THR A 550 45.06 43.96 12.02
N GLN A 551 46.33 43.56 12.19
CA GLN A 551 47.44 44.48 12.48
C GLN A 551 47.91 45.16 11.18
N THR A 552 48.05 46.48 11.19
CA THR A 552 48.54 47.28 10.07
C THR A 552 49.31 48.49 10.58
N ALA A 553 50.32 48.93 9.82
CA ALA A 553 51.08 50.15 10.09
C ALA A 553 50.30 51.41 9.68
N ASP A 554 49.36 51.31 8.73
CA ASP A 554 48.50 52.42 8.30
C ASP A 554 47.16 52.39 9.04
N ILE A 555 47.13 53.10 10.18
CA ILE A 555 45.93 53.23 11.03
C ILE A 555 44.85 54.07 10.33
N LYS A 556 45.25 55.03 9.48
CA LYS A 556 44.31 55.95 8.83
C LYS A 556 43.49 55.23 7.77
N GLU A 557 44.15 54.39 6.95
CA GLU A 557 43.48 53.56 5.95
C GLU A 557 42.52 52.54 6.60
N LYS A 558 42.93 51.93 7.71
CA LYS A 558 42.08 51.02 8.50
C LYS A 558 40.82 51.71 9.02
N ASN A 559 40.95 52.89 9.62
CA ASN A 559 39.80 53.64 10.14
C ASN A 559 38.84 54.04 9.01
N ASN A 560 39.35 54.52 7.87
CA ASN A 560 38.53 54.83 6.70
C ASN A 560 37.75 53.61 6.19
N THR A 561 38.38 52.43 6.20
CA THR A 561 37.76 51.17 5.80
C THR A 561 36.66 50.75 6.77
N LEU A 562 36.91 50.85 8.08
CA LEU A 562 35.92 50.54 9.12
C LEU A 562 34.72 51.50 9.07
N ASP A 563 34.94 52.78 8.83
CA ASP A 563 33.86 53.76 8.65
C ASP A 563 32.99 53.44 7.43
N SER A 564 33.61 53.08 6.31
CA SER A 564 32.91 52.66 5.09
C SER A 564 32.07 51.41 5.32
N LEU A 565 32.65 50.37 5.94
CA LEU A 565 31.94 49.12 6.26
C LEU A 565 30.80 49.34 7.26
N SER A 566 30.99 50.23 8.25
CA SER A 566 29.96 50.57 9.23
C SER A 566 28.76 51.28 8.58
N ARG A 567 29.00 52.20 7.64
CA ARG A 567 27.91 52.82 6.86
C ARG A 567 27.18 51.79 5.99
N GLN A 568 27.90 50.87 5.36
CA GLN A 568 27.29 49.78 4.58
C GLN A 568 26.45 48.85 5.48
N LEU A 569 26.90 48.58 6.71
CA LEU A 569 26.15 47.77 7.68
C LEU A 569 24.83 48.42 8.07
N GLU A 570 24.81 49.73 8.34
CA GLU A 570 23.57 50.44 8.67
C GLU A 570 22.56 50.39 7.51
N VAL A 571 23.03 50.58 6.25
CA VAL A 571 22.17 50.41 5.07
C VAL A 571 21.65 48.96 4.96
N ALA A 572 22.51 47.96 5.15
CA ALA A 572 22.11 46.56 5.09
C ALA A 572 21.09 46.18 6.18
N ARG A 573 21.19 46.78 7.38
CA ARG A 573 20.22 46.60 8.47
C ARG A 573 18.86 47.18 8.12
N VAL A 574 18.81 48.37 7.49
CA VAL A 574 17.56 48.94 6.98
C VAL A 574 16.92 48.01 5.95
N VAL A 575 17.69 47.52 4.98
CA VAL A 575 17.20 46.57 3.96
C VAL A 575 16.68 45.27 4.59
N PHE A 576 17.37 44.74 5.61
CA PHE A 576 16.91 43.57 6.37
C PHE A 576 15.56 43.82 7.06
N GLU A 577 15.42 44.99 7.70
CA GLU A 577 14.17 45.36 8.37
C GLU A 577 13.01 45.55 7.40
N GLU A 578 13.25 46.21 6.26
CA GLU A 578 12.25 46.34 5.19
C GLU A 578 11.82 44.96 4.65
N ALA A 579 12.77 44.06 4.39
CA ALA A 579 12.47 42.70 3.95
C ALA A 579 11.67 41.90 5.00
N ARG A 580 11.95 42.12 6.29
CA ARG A 580 11.23 41.49 7.40
C ARG A 580 9.78 41.96 7.48
N VAL A 581 9.55 43.27 7.34
CA VAL A 581 8.21 43.86 7.32
C VAL A 581 7.43 43.39 6.09
N ALA A 582 8.05 43.42 4.91
CA ALA A 582 7.44 42.96 3.66
C ALA A 582 7.01 41.48 3.73
N LEU A 583 7.85 40.60 4.29
CA LEU A 583 7.52 39.18 4.46
C LEU A 583 6.31 38.97 5.39
N LYS A 584 6.16 39.80 6.43
CA LYS A 584 5.05 39.69 7.39
C LYS A 584 3.69 39.96 6.73
N ALA A 585 3.63 40.87 5.76
CA ALA A 585 2.40 41.23 5.05
C ALA A 585 1.89 40.15 4.08
N ILE A 586 2.77 39.25 3.62
CA ILE A 586 2.42 38.26 2.59
C ILE A 586 1.88 36.98 3.23
N PRO A 587 0.64 36.54 2.93
CA PRO A 587 0.08 35.31 3.49
C PRO A 587 0.93 34.07 3.20
N ALA A 588 1.01 33.14 4.16
CA ALA A 588 1.79 31.92 4.03
C ALA A 588 1.28 30.96 2.95
N LYS A 589 -0.04 30.84 2.87
CA LYS A 589 -0.71 30.02 1.88
C LYS A 589 -1.88 30.77 1.27
N ILE A 590 -2.05 30.58 -0.02
CA ILE A 590 -3.16 31.12 -0.82
C ILE A 590 -3.83 29.95 -1.58
N PRO A 591 -5.12 30.04 -1.91
CA PRO A 591 -5.76 29.13 -2.87
C PRO A 591 -4.92 28.96 -4.14
N ALA A 592 -4.88 27.76 -4.72
CA ALA A 592 -4.13 27.56 -5.96
C ALA A 592 -4.71 28.36 -7.14
N THR A 593 -6.03 28.63 -7.12
CA THR A 593 -6.72 29.50 -8.08
C THR A 593 -6.24 30.95 -8.07
N ASP A 594 -5.66 31.43 -6.97
CA ASP A 594 -5.13 32.79 -6.88
C ASP A 594 -3.76 32.90 -7.59
N ILE A 595 -3.07 31.76 -7.78
CA ILE A 595 -1.81 31.67 -8.54
C ILE A 595 -2.11 31.41 -10.02
N ASP A 596 -3.01 30.46 -10.28
CA ASP A 596 -3.45 30.08 -11.62
C ASP A 596 -4.99 29.94 -11.60
N PRO A 597 -5.74 30.90 -12.18
CA PRO A 597 -7.20 30.84 -12.22
C PRO A 597 -7.77 29.56 -12.85
N ASN A 598 -6.99 28.88 -13.70
CA ASN A 598 -7.37 27.63 -14.36
C ASN A 598 -6.93 26.38 -13.58
N ALA A 599 -6.37 26.53 -12.37
CA ALA A 599 -5.93 25.40 -11.56
C ALA A 599 -7.11 24.46 -11.26
N THR A 600 -7.00 23.21 -11.70
CA THR A 600 -8.02 22.17 -11.47
C THR A 600 -7.50 21.08 -10.53
N ARG A 601 -8.43 20.48 -9.77
CA ARG A 601 -8.18 19.30 -8.97
C ARG A 601 -9.22 18.22 -9.25
N ALA A 602 -8.77 16.97 -9.30
CA ALA A 602 -9.60 15.81 -9.57
C ALA A 602 -9.87 14.99 -8.30
N TRP A 603 -11.08 14.47 -8.19
CA TRP A 603 -11.52 13.50 -7.19
C TRP A 603 -12.02 12.24 -7.90
N PRO A 604 -11.51 11.04 -7.54
CA PRO A 604 -12.04 9.80 -8.09
C PRO A 604 -13.50 9.60 -7.71
N VAL A 605 -14.34 9.15 -8.65
CA VAL A 605 -15.67 8.63 -8.32
C VAL A 605 -15.47 7.27 -7.62
N THR A 606 -15.92 7.16 -6.38
CA THR A 606 -15.57 6.02 -5.52
C THR A 606 -16.61 4.92 -5.46
N ASN A 607 -17.86 5.12 -5.89
CA ASN A 607 -18.93 4.11 -5.72
C ASN A 607 -18.57 2.73 -6.30
N ARG A 608 -18.11 2.65 -7.54
CA ARG A 608 -17.72 1.36 -8.18
C ARG A 608 -16.54 0.71 -7.48
N ARG A 609 -15.60 1.52 -7.00
CA ARG A 609 -14.51 1.03 -6.15
C ARG A 609 -15.08 0.49 -4.85
N ALA A 610 -16.00 1.22 -4.22
CA ALA A 610 -16.53 0.87 -2.93
C ALA A 610 -17.23 -0.49 -2.98
N LEU A 611 -18.06 -0.73 -3.99
CA LEU A 611 -18.71 -2.04 -4.19
C LEU A 611 -17.71 -3.17 -4.41
N GLN A 612 -16.67 -2.96 -5.22
CA GLN A 612 -15.62 -3.97 -5.39
C GLN A 612 -14.82 -4.20 -4.10
N MET A 613 -14.58 -3.16 -3.29
CA MET A 613 -13.94 -3.31 -1.99
C MET A 613 -14.81 -4.11 -1.03
N VAL A 614 -16.13 -3.91 -1.02
CA VAL A 614 -17.05 -4.77 -0.24
C VAL A 614 -16.86 -6.25 -0.61
N CYS A 615 -16.82 -6.57 -1.91
CA CYS A 615 -16.61 -7.95 -2.37
C CYS A 615 -15.22 -8.49 -2.00
N ARG A 616 -14.16 -7.66 -2.09
CA ARG A 616 -12.79 -8.05 -1.71
C ARG A 616 -12.66 -8.31 -0.21
N LEU A 617 -13.27 -7.47 0.63
CA LEU A 617 -13.23 -7.62 2.08
C LEU A 617 -14.08 -8.82 2.53
N LEU A 618 -15.22 -9.06 1.88
CA LEU A 618 -16.01 -10.26 2.12
C LEU A 618 -15.23 -11.55 1.76
N ALA A 619 -14.55 -11.57 0.62
CA ALA A 619 -13.67 -12.67 0.22
C ALA A 619 -12.52 -12.89 1.22
N TYR A 620 -11.87 -11.80 1.65
CA TYR A 620 -10.80 -11.83 2.64
C TYR A 620 -11.27 -12.37 3.99
N ASN A 621 -12.44 -11.93 4.48
CA ASN A 621 -12.98 -12.39 5.75
C ASN A 621 -13.37 -13.88 5.70
N ALA A 622 -13.99 -14.32 4.60
CA ALA A 622 -14.33 -15.73 4.39
C ALA A 622 -13.08 -16.63 4.34
N GLU A 623 -12.04 -16.18 3.64
CA GLU A 623 -10.76 -16.90 3.59
C GLU A 623 -10.07 -16.92 4.96
N LEU A 624 -10.06 -15.81 5.69
CA LEU A 624 -9.48 -15.72 7.04
C LEU A 624 -10.21 -16.65 8.01
N ASP A 625 -11.54 -16.71 7.94
CA ASP A 625 -12.36 -17.57 8.77
C ASP A 625 -12.13 -19.06 8.47
N LEU A 626 -12.15 -19.42 7.18
CA LEU A 626 -11.84 -20.77 6.73
C LEU A 626 -10.44 -21.18 7.19
N ALA A 627 -9.46 -20.28 7.03
CA ALA A 627 -8.08 -20.56 7.40
C ALA A 627 -7.92 -20.80 8.91
N ARG A 628 -8.61 -20.03 9.75
CA ARG A 628 -8.60 -20.24 11.21
C ARG A 628 -9.27 -21.53 11.60
N THR A 629 -10.45 -21.80 11.04
CA THR A 629 -11.21 -23.02 11.34
C THR A 629 -10.41 -24.25 10.93
N LEU A 630 -9.77 -24.23 9.75
CA LEU A 630 -8.84 -25.27 9.33
C LEU A 630 -7.62 -25.37 10.27
N ASN A 631 -7.11 -24.24 10.74
CA ASN A 631 -5.94 -24.20 11.62
C ASN A 631 -6.19 -24.77 13.03
N ASN A 632 -7.44 -24.83 13.49
CA ASN A 632 -7.79 -25.54 14.72
C ASN A 632 -7.41 -27.03 14.65
N TYR A 633 -7.33 -27.60 13.44
CA TYR A 633 -6.94 -28.98 13.20
C TYR A 633 -5.52 -29.13 12.65
N LEU A 634 -5.00 -28.13 11.90
CA LEU A 634 -3.61 -28.15 11.41
C LEU A 634 -2.59 -27.84 12.50
N CYS A 635 -2.92 -26.91 13.42
CA CYS A 635 -2.00 -26.36 14.42
C CYS A 635 -0.71 -25.78 13.82
N ASP A 636 -0.80 -25.10 12.67
CA ASP A 636 0.35 -24.52 11.95
C ASP A 636 0.23 -23.00 11.82
N LEU A 637 0.85 -22.27 12.75
CA LEU A 637 0.83 -20.82 12.78
C LEU A 637 1.57 -20.14 11.62
N ASN A 638 2.38 -20.88 10.85
CA ASN A 638 3.21 -20.32 9.79
C ASN A 638 2.57 -20.46 8.41
N GLU A 639 1.94 -21.59 8.10
CA GLU A 639 1.52 -21.92 6.73
C GLU A 639 0.00 -21.93 6.51
N TYR A 640 -0.84 -21.91 7.57
CA TYR A 640 -2.28 -22.12 7.44
C TYR A 640 -2.98 -21.23 6.40
N ARG A 641 -2.59 -19.94 6.27
CA ARG A 641 -3.12 -19.03 5.24
C ARG A 641 -2.74 -19.45 3.82
N SER A 642 -1.51 -19.93 3.62
CA SER A 642 -1.04 -20.41 2.32
C SER A 642 -1.67 -21.75 1.96
N ILE A 643 -1.78 -22.66 2.92
CA ILE A 643 -2.50 -23.94 2.76
C ILE A 643 -3.95 -23.69 2.35
N THR A 644 -4.64 -22.78 3.04
CA THR A 644 -6.06 -22.47 2.76
C THR A 644 -6.25 -21.91 1.35
N ARG A 645 -5.38 -21.01 0.89
CA ARG A 645 -5.46 -20.49 -0.48
C ARG A 645 -5.27 -21.58 -1.53
N ASN A 646 -4.31 -22.49 -1.32
CA ASN A 646 -4.14 -23.63 -2.21
C ASN A 646 -5.37 -24.56 -2.16
N LEU A 647 -5.97 -24.74 -0.98
CA LEU A 647 -7.20 -25.51 -0.81
C LEU A 647 -8.38 -24.91 -1.61
N LEU A 648 -8.47 -23.58 -1.78
CA LEU A 648 -9.49 -22.98 -2.66
C LEU A 648 -9.36 -23.43 -4.12
N HIS A 649 -8.16 -23.85 -4.54
CA HIS A 649 -7.87 -24.42 -5.86
C HIS A 649 -7.76 -25.96 -5.84
N GLN A 650 -8.28 -26.61 -4.79
CA GLN A 650 -8.35 -28.07 -4.76
C GLN A 650 -9.47 -28.53 -5.71
N PRO A 651 -9.16 -29.39 -6.69
CA PRO A 651 -10.15 -29.86 -7.65
C PRO A 651 -11.15 -30.82 -7.02
N GLY A 652 -12.24 -31.12 -7.72
CA GLY A 652 -13.24 -32.08 -7.28
C GLY A 652 -14.52 -32.03 -8.11
N GLU A 653 -15.55 -32.69 -7.59
CA GLU A 653 -16.87 -32.80 -8.19
C GLU A 653 -17.90 -31.99 -7.38
N ILE A 654 -18.73 -31.19 -8.07
CA ILE A 654 -19.91 -30.53 -7.50
C ILE A 654 -21.15 -31.14 -8.14
N ARG A 655 -21.92 -31.88 -7.36
CA ARG A 655 -23.18 -32.50 -7.76
C ARG A 655 -24.35 -31.65 -7.30
N TYR A 656 -25.04 -31.06 -8.26
CA TYR A 656 -26.32 -30.42 -8.03
C TYR A 656 -27.41 -31.48 -8.14
N SER A 657 -28.29 -31.56 -7.15
CA SER A 657 -29.50 -32.38 -7.19
C SER A 657 -30.71 -31.53 -6.80
N PRO A 658 -31.95 -32.01 -7.01
CA PRO A 658 -33.14 -31.25 -6.62
C PRO A 658 -33.22 -30.92 -5.12
N ARG A 659 -32.58 -31.70 -4.24
CA ARG A 659 -32.71 -31.56 -2.78
C ARG A 659 -31.44 -31.07 -2.06
N ALA A 660 -30.27 -31.24 -2.66
CA ALA A 660 -28.98 -30.90 -2.04
C ALA A 660 -27.91 -30.62 -3.09
N ILE A 661 -26.84 -29.93 -2.67
CA ILE A 661 -25.60 -29.78 -3.44
C ILE A 661 -24.54 -30.60 -2.70
N THR A 662 -23.91 -31.56 -3.37
CA THR A 662 -22.84 -32.38 -2.76
C THR A 662 -21.51 -32.06 -3.41
N VAL A 663 -20.54 -31.64 -2.60
CA VAL A 663 -19.19 -31.28 -3.02
C VAL A 663 -18.25 -32.39 -2.60
N THR A 664 -17.65 -33.07 -3.57
CA THR A 664 -16.60 -34.06 -3.36
C THR A 664 -15.26 -33.40 -3.70
N ILE A 665 -14.44 -33.13 -2.68
CA ILE A 665 -13.13 -32.50 -2.86
C ILE A 665 -12.09 -33.60 -3.08
N ARG A 666 -11.23 -33.45 -4.09
CA ARG A 666 -10.09 -34.35 -4.29
C ARG A 666 -9.25 -34.40 -3.04
N GLN A 667 -8.88 -35.61 -2.62
CA GLN A 667 -8.04 -35.82 -1.46
C GLN A 667 -6.72 -35.02 -1.57
N PRO A 668 -6.38 -34.16 -0.60
CA PRO A 668 -5.07 -33.54 -0.55
C PRO A 668 -3.97 -34.59 -0.34
N ASP A 669 -2.88 -34.53 -1.11
CA ASP A 669 -1.77 -35.49 -1.03
C ASP A 669 -1.10 -35.48 0.35
N ALA A 670 -0.98 -34.30 0.97
CA ALA A 670 -0.37 -34.16 2.27
C ALA A 670 -1.31 -34.72 3.37
N PRO A 671 -0.92 -35.79 4.11
CA PRO A 671 -1.81 -36.44 5.07
C PRO A 671 -2.30 -35.49 6.17
N ARG A 672 -1.46 -34.53 6.59
CA ARG A 672 -1.83 -33.51 7.58
C ARG A 672 -2.98 -32.60 7.10
N ILE A 673 -2.94 -32.21 5.82
CA ILE A 673 -3.96 -31.33 5.23
C ILE A 673 -5.24 -32.13 5.02
N ASN A 674 -5.13 -33.36 4.53
CA ASN A 674 -6.28 -34.25 4.38
C ASN A 674 -7.01 -34.48 5.71
N ARG A 675 -6.27 -34.81 6.79
CA ARG A 675 -6.86 -35.00 8.12
C ARG A 675 -7.59 -33.74 8.60
N ALA A 676 -6.96 -32.57 8.50
CA ALA A 676 -7.57 -31.32 8.91
C ALA A 676 -8.82 -30.98 8.08
N LEU A 677 -8.78 -31.24 6.77
CA LEU A 677 -9.93 -31.07 5.89
C LEU A 677 -11.07 -32.03 6.25
N SER A 678 -10.78 -33.29 6.58
CA SER A 678 -11.82 -34.26 7.01
C SER A 678 -12.57 -33.75 8.24
N LEU A 679 -11.86 -33.30 9.26
CA LEU A 679 -12.45 -32.77 10.50
C LEU A 679 -13.22 -31.47 10.27
N LEU A 680 -12.70 -30.59 9.41
CA LEU A 680 -13.42 -29.38 9.00
C LEU A 680 -14.73 -29.72 8.26
N ILE A 681 -14.71 -30.72 7.37
CA ILE A 681 -15.89 -31.17 6.64
C ILE A 681 -16.94 -31.76 7.59
N GLU A 682 -16.54 -32.56 8.58
CA GLU A 682 -17.44 -33.06 9.62
C GLU A 682 -18.12 -31.90 10.37
N GLN A 683 -17.35 -30.87 10.75
CA GLN A 683 -17.86 -29.67 11.40
C GLN A 683 -18.85 -28.90 10.51
N LEU A 684 -18.55 -28.70 9.22
CA LEU A 684 -19.42 -27.99 8.29
C LEU A 684 -20.70 -28.78 7.98
N ASN A 685 -20.60 -30.10 7.88
CA ASN A 685 -21.76 -30.97 7.62
C ASN A 685 -22.71 -31.09 8.82
N ALA A 686 -22.27 -30.74 10.04
CA ALA A 686 -23.15 -30.68 11.19
C ALA A 686 -24.24 -29.60 11.05
N ASN A 687 -23.92 -28.49 10.37
CA ASN A 687 -24.85 -27.44 9.98
C ASN A 687 -24.59 -27.05 8.51
N PRO A 688 -25.11 -27.83 7.55
CA PRO A 688 -24.81 -27.66 6.13
C PRO A 688 -25.15 -26.25 5.63
N PRO A 689 -24.18 -25.50 5.08
CA PRO A 689 -24.42 -24.13 4.62
C PRO A 689 -25.25 -24.11 3.34
N ARG A 690 -25.71 -22.92 2.98
CA ARG A 690 -26.49 -22.69 1.77
C ARG A 690 -25.82 -21.68 0.86
N LEU A 691 -26.04 -21.84 -0.43
CA LEU A 691 -25.58 -20.89 -1.44
C LEU A 691 -26.59 -19.73 -1.53
N SER A 692 -26.12 -18.48 -1.62
CA SER A 692 -27.04 -17.34 -1.67
C SER A 692 -28.00 -17.40 -2.86
N GLY A 693 -29.30 -17.38 -2.57
CA GLY A 693 -30.39 -17.53 -3.55
C GLY A 693 -30.70 -18.98 -3.92
N ASP A 694 -30.20 -19.95 -3.14
CA ASP A 694 -30.47 -21.38 -3.30
C ASP A 694 -30.78 -22.03 -1.93
N ASN A 695 -31.95 -22.64 -1.82
CA ASN A 695 -32.42 -23.26 -0.58
C ASN A 695 -31.98 -24.73 -0.43
N ARG A 696 -31.04 -25.21 -1.24
CA ARG A 696 -30.46 -26.55 -1.06
C ARG A 696 -29.28 -26.48 -0.08
N PRO A 697 -29.18 -27.40 0.90
CA PRO A 697 -28.00 -27.52 1.74
C PRO A 697 -26.81 -28.02 0.91
N ILE A 698 -25.62 -27.51 1.24
CA ILE A 698 -24.35 -27.97 0.69
C ILE A 698 -23.75 -28.99 1.66
N THR A 699 -23.51 -30.21 1.20
CA THR A 699 -22.78 -31.23 1.94
C THR A 699 -21.41 -31.44 1.32
N TYR A 700 -20.40 -31.70 2.15
CA TYR A 700 -19.02 -31.87 1.72
C TYR A 700 -18.53 -33.29 2.01
N GLN A 701 -17.69 -33.82 1.13
CA GLN A 701 -17.00 -35.08 1.33
C GLN A 701 -15.64 -35.05 0.63
N ILE A 702 -14.75 -35.97 0.98
CA ILE A 702 -13.45 -36.15 0.32
C ILE A 702 -13.55 -37.36 -0.60
N GLU A 703 -12.90 -37.32 -1.76
CA GLU A 703 -12.77 -38.48 -2.64
C GLU A 703 -12.31 -39.72 -1.83
N PRO A 704 -12.99 -40.87 -1.97
CA PRO A 704 -12.55 -42.09 -1.32
C PRO A 704 -11.18 -42.50 -1.86
N LYS A 705 -10.30 -43.01 -0.99
CA LYS A 705 -9.01 -43.56 -1.41
C LYS A 705 -9.24 -44.68 -2.41
N SER A 706 -8.74 -44.48 -3.63
CA SER A 706 -8.62 -45.51 -4.67
C SER A 706 -7.62 -46.59 -4.29
#